data_AF-A0A194XBC8-F1
#
_entry.id   AF-A0A194XBC8-F1
#
_cell.length_a   1.000
_cell.length_b   1.000
_cell.length_c   1.000
_cell.angle_alpha   90.00
_cell.angle_beta   90.00
_cell.angle_gamma   90.00
#
_symmetry.space_group_name_H-M   'P 1'
#
loop_
_entity.id
_entity.type
_entity.pdbx_description
1 polymer ?
#
loop_
_entity_poly.entity_id
_entity_poly.type
_entity_poly.pdbx_seq_one_letter_code
_entity_poly.pdbx_strand_id
1 'polypeptide(L)'
;MRLTVATCLTAALLPWMAGAVSSTDQYQDADTAQSGYLPNHNVDPTKLSQYVHSWSSTFNAQEYFSAKPITYTPNGYAHELVITASHQNIVRVLDGLTGAILYTRTLDPPFQATDSDCGDISPTIGITGTPIVDPATDIMYFFSKGYKGAATGSGTLNGQYKFYAVQLPGLTDIAGFPIIMEGHYATNDNTRYFVGGTLLQRPGLAMIGNSIVAGFGGHCDNFNYTGMLVSVSKTTATVTNMQAMVAAPGAPSPQPTNYQQQTGGKAGIWHGGMGLAVNGDNVYFATGNGVGAGVNKVQGTAASGNTYSSTLEQVVAKFAVDPNVGTLTQADYFEPYNFDTVLDGGDSDMGSSGVALLDRNTFQAPGVGVNGIAVSSGKDGIVYIMNADNLGGFYNGKNGIQDATLQQIVVSGAKFYGGVGSYPGEGGYLYFCPTGGPLYAYSYSLDRSGNPLFTLAGQGGSNLACTGNPTVTSLNGQAGSAIVWLADTNQGVVAFHAVPANGNLTQIPLGWASGRLNKYQRPVFGNARIYTTENNVLYAIGGPAGTASSSSSKPTSTSSSSKSTVSSTVSTSVSSSVSKSSSSSVVTTSSSSSKVSSSSSSSVSSSSSSSKLSTSSSPSSSSSLSTSSSVSKTSSSSTVSTQSSSTTSFVSSSTASGNVVYTTTGLNAAEPSVISTFNYIGCYSDLIDGTTRSLAANKFIYDPMTLESCAQNCTGYDFFGTEYGRECYCGYTLNSTLRALDSTCNTPCSGNSAELCGAADRLSVYESKTYVAPPTGPQHKAVVGTYGWIGCYTEATSMRALSSKSFTNSTMTVEQCVNYCSGYTYAGVEYATQCYCGNVLNTGSVLAATTDCNKVCPGNSLEYCGAGNR
;
A
#
# COMPACT_ATOMS: atom_id res chain seq x y z
N MET A 1 -32.90 -30.43 52.05
CA MET A 1 -31.95 -31.18 52.90
C MET A 1 -30.85 -31.75 52.01
N ARG A 2 -29.60 -31.81 52.49
CA ARG A 2 -28.43 -32.65 52.10
C ARG A 2 -28.60 -33.65 50.92
N LEU A 3 -27.63 -33.92 50.03
CA LEU A 3 -26.22 -33.49 49.90
C LEU A 3 -25.67 -33.76 48.46
N THR A 4 -24.40 -33.38 48.23
CA THR A 4 -23.39 -33.84 47.22
C THR A 4 -23.59 -35.22 46.55
N VAL A 5 -23.03 -35.54 45.35
CA VAL A 5 -21.58 -35.64 45.00
C VAL A 5 -21.31 -35.51 43.47
N ALA A 6 -20.06 -35.12 43.15
CA ALA A 6 -19.23 -35.11 41.92
C ALA A 6 -19.54 -36.12 40.74
N THR A 7 -18.86 -36.13 39.57
CA THR A 7 -17.42 -35.83 39.28
C THR A 7 -17.13 -35.72 37.76
N CYS A 8 -16.17 -34.85 37.35
CA CYS A 8 -15.28 -34.93 36.14
C CYS A 8 -15.90 -35.21 34.73
N LEU A 9 -15.30 -35.06 33.54
CA LEU A 9 -14.12 -34.38 32.94
C LEU A 9 -14.52 -34.19 31.42
N THR A 10 -13.97 -33.41 30.49
CA THR A 10 -12.80 -32.49 30.28
C THR A 10 -13.25 -31.52 29.13
N ALA A 11 -12.55 -30.53 28.56
CA ALA A 11 -11.17 -30.02 28.67
C ALA A 11 -11.16 -28.48 28.58
N ALA A 12 -10.63 -27.88 27.49
CA ALA A 12 -10.58 -26.43 27.25
C ALA A 12 -10.72 -26.08 25.75
N LEU A 13 -11.39 -24.97 25.44
CA LEU A 13 -11.16 -24.20 24.22
C LEU A 13 -9.97 -23.27 24.49
N LEU A 14 -8.89 -23.41 23.72
CA LEU A 14 -7.78 -22.45 23.74
C LEU A 14 -8.07 -21.34 22.72
N PRO A 15 -7.87 -20.05 23.07
CA PRO A 15 -7.74 -19.01 22.06
C PRO A 15 -6.47 -19.28 21.24
N TRP A 16 -6.51 -18.94 19.95
CA TRP A 16 -5.31 -18.85 19.13
C TRP A 16 -4.37 -17.81 19.75
N MET A 17 -3.23 -18.24 20.29
CA MET A 17 -2.18 -17.32 20.71
C MET A 17 -1.45 -16.86 19.46
N ALA A 18 -1.55 -15.56 19.15
CA ALA A 18 -0.61 -14.93 18.23
C ALA A 18 0.82 -15.16 18.76
N GLY A 19 1.72 -15.57 17.88
CA GLY A 19 3.10 -15.87 18.24
C GLY A 19 3.96 -14.62 18.37
N ALA A 20 5.24 -14.85 18.70
CA ALA A 20 6.35 -14.13 18.06
C ALA A 20 6.36 -12.59 18.13
N VAL A 21 5.86 -11.98 19.22
CA VAL A 21 5.94 -10.53 19.44
C VAL A 21 6.35 -10.21 20.88
N SER A 22 7.49 -9.55 21.04
CA SER A 22 7.80 -8.79 22.26
C SER A 22 6.90 -7.55 22.30
N SER A 23 6.44 -7.15 23.48
CA SER A 23 5.72 -5.87 23.63
C SER A 23 6.57 -4.64 23.28
N THR A 24 7.86 -4.82 23.01
CA THR A 24 8.82 -3.79 22.58
C THR A 24 9.34 -4.02 21.15
N ASP A 25 8.65 -4.80 20.33
CA ASP A 25 9.01 -4.94 18.91
C ASP A 25 8.43 -3.77 18.10
N GLN A 26 9.28 -3.14 17.31
CA GLN A 26 8.94 -2.09 16.35
C GLN A 26 9.13 -2.65 14.93
N TYR A 27 8.24 -3.56 14.53
CA TYR A 27 8.31 -4.38 13.32
C TYR A 27 7.92 -3.66 12.02
N GLN A 28 7.85 -2.32 12.07
CA GLN A 28 7.56 -1.39 10.99
C GLN A 28 8.14 0.00 11.33
N ASP A 29 7.97 0.98 10.45
CA ASP A 29 8.21 2.38 10.84
C ASP A 29 7.19 2.82 11.90
N ALA A 30 7.66 3.14 13.11
CA ALA A 30 6.86 3.61 14.24
C ALA A 30 5.58 2.78 14.49
N ASP A 31 4.49 3.45 14.86
CA ASP A 31 3.15 2.90 15.05
C ASP A 31 2.31 2.94 13.77
N THR A 32 1.22 2.16 13.72
CA THR A 32 0.32 2.10 12.54
C THR A 32 -0.31 3.44 12.18
N ALA A 33 -0.62 4.28 13.16
CA ALA A 33 -1.15 5.63 12.95
C ALA A 33 -0.08 6.66 12.53
N GLN A 34 1.20 6.27 12.49
CA GLN A 34 2.36 7.16 12.32
C GLN A 34 2.38 8.35 13.30
N SER A 35 1.73 8.21 14.46
CA SER A 35 1.70 9.21 15.53
C SER A 35 3.08 9.44 16.16
N GLY A 36 4.02 8.53 15.92
CA GLY A 36 5.35 8.49 16.51
C GLY A 36 5.38 7.95 17.94
N TYR A 37 4.24 7.62 18.55
CA TYR A 37 4.15 7.29 19.97
C TYR A 37 4.32 5.80 20.27
N LEU A 38 5.38 5.48 21.02
CA LEU A 38 5.81 4.14 21.41
C LEU A 38 5.74 4.02 22.95
N PRO A 39 4.54 3.81 23.53
CA PRO A 39 4.27 3.98 24.98
C PRO A 39 5.05 3.06 25.91
N ASN A 40 5.53 1.93 25.40
CA ASN A 40 6.02 0.76 26.14
C ASN A 40 7.48 0.41 25.83
N HIS A 41 8.16 1.22 25.01
CA HIS A 41 9.57 1.06 24.71
C HIS A 41 10.37 1.76 25.83
N ASN A 42 10.56 1.01 26.92
CA ASN A 42 10.82 1.49 28.28
C ASN A 42 12.22 2.12 28.50
N VAL A 43 12.48 3.25 27.83
CA VAL A 43 13.68 4.08 28.01
C VAL A 43 13.40 5.17 29.05
N ASP A 44 14.17 5.18 30.13
CA ASP A 44 14.01 6.12 31.25
C ASP A 44 14.81 7.41 31.03
N PRO A 45 14.17 8.60 30.99
CA PRO A 45 14.87 9.87 30.74
C PRO A 45 15.94 10.18 31.79
N THR A 46 15.75 9.74 33.04
CA THR A 46 16.71 9.96 34.14
C THR A 46 17.98 9.12 34.01
N LYS A 47 17.98 8.11 33.13
CA LYS A 47 19.09 7.18 32.90
C LYS A 47 19.82 7.38 31.57
N LEU A 48 19.37 8.29 30.69
CA LEU A 48 19.93 8.44 29.33
C LEU A 48 21.42 8.82 29.28
N SER A 49 21.94 9.47 30.31
CA SER A 49 23.38 9.76 30.46
C SER A 49 24.22 8.52 30.83
N GLN A 50 23.58 7.42 31.22
CA GLN A 50 24.20 6.13 31.56
C GLN A 50 24.13 5.13 30.38
N TYR A 51 23.36 5.44 29.34
CA TYR A 51 23.30 4.62 28.13
C TYR A 51 24.63 4.71 27.37
N VAL A 52 25.03 3.61 26.76
CA VAL A 52 26.29 3.47 26.02
C VAL A 52 26.07 2.69 24.73
N HIS A 53 26.98 2.88 23.76
CA HIS A 53 27.13 1.97 22.63
C HIS A 53 27.37 0.56 23.17
N SER A 54 26.37 -0.32 23.04
CA SER A 54 26.43 -1.71 23.47
C SER A 54 27.18 -2.56 22.45
N TRP A 55 26.95 -2.28 21.16
CA TRP A 55 27.70 -2.80 20.02
C TRP A 55 27.47 -1.91 18.79
N SER A 56 28.30 -2.09 17.77
CA SER A 56 28.12 -1.48 16.45
C SER A 56 28.55 -2.45 15.35
N SER A 57 27.84 -2.43 14.22
CA SER A 57 28.11 -3.28 13.07
C SER A 57 28.35 -2.42 11.84
N THR A 58 29.60 -2.39 11.38
CA THR A 58 30.01 -1.71 10.14
C THR A 58 29.90 -2.66 8.95
N PHE A 59 29.13 -2.28 7.94
CA PHE A 59 28.93 -3.06 6.71
C PHE A 59 29.81 -2.53 5.57
N ASN A 60 29.55 -2.91 4.32
CA ASN A 60 30.44 -2.51 3.21
C ASN A 60 30.37 -1.00 2.93
N ALA A 61 31.46 -0.41 2.42
CA ALA A 61 31.61 1.05 2.30
C ALA A 61 30.68 1.71 1.27
N GLN A 62 29.95 0.93 0.48
CA GLN A 62 28.97 1.38 -0.51
C GLN A 62 27.52 1.22 -0.01
N GLU A 63 27.31 0.70 1.21
CA GLU A 63 25.98 0.65 1.83
C GLU A 63 25.56 1.99 2.42
N TYR A 64 24.29 2.30 2.20
CA TYR A 64 23.58 3.46 2.69
C TYR A 64 22.17 3.01 3.12
N PHE A 65 21.57 3.69 4.10
CA PHE A 65 20.26 3.36 4.67
C PHE A 65 19.32 4.57 4.64
N SER A 66 18.28 4.52 3.79
CA SER A 66 17.06 5.34 3.96
C SER A 66 15.97 4.57 4.69
N ALA A 67 15.86 3.27 4.41
CA ALA A 67 15.07 2.35 5.21
C ALA A 67 15.61 2.35 6.65
N LYS A 68 14.70 2.41 7.62
CA LYS A 68 15.05 2.31 9.03
C LYS A 68 15.32 0.84 9.37
N PRO A 69 16.14 0.52 10.38
CA PRO A 69 16.10 -0.82 10.96
C PRO A 69 14.70 -1.11 11.53
N ILE A 70 14.35 -2.37 11.73
CA ILE A 70 13.15 -2.77 12.48
C ILE A 70 13.52 -3.83 13.52
N THR A 71 12.75 -3.90 14.60
CA THR A 71 12.94 -4.86 15.70
C THR A 71 11.79 -5.86 15.74
N TYR A 72 12.14 -7.14 15.88
CA TYR A 72 11.16 -8.23 15.89
C TYR A 72 11.67 -9.43 16.69
N THR A 73 10.83 -10.09 17.48
CA THR A 73 11.22 -11.20 18.36
C THR A 73 10.48 -12.51 18.00
N PRO A 74 10.97 -13.29 17.00
CA PRO A 74 10.34 -14.54 16.58
C PRO A 74 10.19 -15.55 17.72
N ASN A 75 9.23 -16.47 17.58
CA ASN A 75 8.98 -17.48 18.62
C ASN A 75 10.24 -18.34 18.89
N GLY A 76 10.58 -18.52 20.17
CA GLY A 76 11.77 -19.26 20.61
C GLY A 76 13.07 -18.43 20.66
N TYR A 77 13.08 -17.18 20.19
CA TYR A 77 14.23 -16.29 20.36
C TYR A 77 14.25 -15.66 21.75
N ALA A 78 15.43 -15.66 22.39
CA ALA A 78 15.61 -15.11 23.74
C ALA A 78 15.75 -13.58 23.76
N HIS A 79 16.09 -12.99 22.61
CA HIS A 79 16.34 -11.58 22.39
C HIS A 79 15.67 -11.16 21.07
N GLU A 80 15.36 -9.87 20.95
CA GLU A 80 14.88 -9.32 19.69
C GLU A 80 15.95 -9.42 18.60
N LEU A 81 15.49 -9.51 17.36
CA LEU A 81 16.30 -9.43 16.17
C LEU A 81 16.22 -8.01 15.61
N VAL A 82 17.35 -7.50 15.15
CA VAL A 82 17.44 -6.22 14.43
C VAL A 82 17.61 -6.53 12.96
N ILE A 83 16.70 -6.01 12.14
CA ILE A 83 16.65 -6.29 10.71
C ILE A 83 16.99 -5.00 9.96
N THR A 84 17.96 -5.07 9.05
CA THR A 84 18.40 -3.95 8.21
C THR A 84 18.25 -4.29 6.75
N ALA A 85 17.79 -3.35 5.92
CA ALA A 85 17.77 -3.45 4.47
C ALA A 85 18.42 -2.20 3.85
N SER A 86 19.41 -2.38 2.99
CA SER A 86 20.24 -1.28 2.46
C SER A 86 20.01 -0.98 0.98
N HIS A 87 20.51 0.18 0.55
CA HIS A 87 20.55 0.61 -0.85
C HIS A 87 21.43 -0.26 -1.77
N GLN A 88 22.17 -1.23 -1.22
CA GLN A 88 22.86 -2.28 -2.00
C GLN A 88 22.00 -3.55 -2.20
N ASN A 89 20.70 -3.48 -1.87
CA ASN A 89 19.78 -4.62 -1.84
C ASN A 89 20.28 -5.77 -0.96
N ILE A 90 20.95 -5.43 0.15
CA ILE A 90 21.39 -6.39 1.17
C ILE A 90 20.46 -6.29 2.37
N VAL A 91 19.86 -7.43 2.72
CA VAL A 91 19.05 -7.62 3.92
C VAL A 91 19.88 -8.39 4.95
N ARG A 92 19.85 -7.99 6.21
CA ARG A 92 20.50 -8.70 7.32
C ARG A 92 19.57 -8.84 8.52
N VAL A 93 19.77 -9.92 9.27
CA VAL A 93 19.15 -10.17 10.57
C VAL A 93 20.28 -10.34 11.59
N LEU A 94 20.27 -9.52 12.63
CA LEU A 94 21.27 -9.51 13.71
C LEU A 94 20.61 -9.81 15.06
N ASP A 95 21.32 -10.46 15.97
CA ASP A 95 20.90 -10.58 17.37
C ASP A 95 20.99 -9.21 18.07
N GLY A 96 19.89 -8.74 18.65
CA GLY A 96 19.78 -7.41 19.23
C GLY A 96 20.62 -7.16 20.48
N LEU A 97 21.02 -8.21 21.21
CA LEU A 97 21.86 -8.10 22.40
C LEU A 97 23.35 -7.99 22.05
N THR A 98 23.80 -8.72 21.03
CA THR A 98 25.23 -8.95 20.74
C THR A 98 25.73 -8.32 19.45
N GLY A 99 24.84 -7.95 18.53
CA GLY A 99 25.21 -7.48 17.18
C GLY A 99 25.71 -8.59 16.25
N ALA A 100 25.60 -9.86 16.66
CA ALA A 100 25.99 -10.98 15.84
C ALA A 100 25.06 -11.08 14.62
N ILE A 101 25.62 -11.01 13.41
CA ILE A 101 24.89 -11.24 12.17
C ILE A 101 24.51 -12.72 12.11
N LEU A 102 23.20 -13.01 12.19
CA LEU A 102 22.65 -14.36 12.11
C LEU A 102 22.40 -14.77 10.65
N TYR A 103 21.84 -13.85 9.87
CA TYR A 103 21.54 -14.05 8.45
C TYR A 103 21.91 -12.81 7.63
N THR A 104 22.30 -13.03 6.38
CA THR A 104 22.55 -11.98 5.38
C THR A 104 22.14 -12.51 4.01
N ARG A 105 21.42 -11.70 3.25
CA ARG A 105 21.01 -12.01 1.88
C ARG A 105 21.20 -10.77 0.99
N THR A 106 22.03 -10.91 -0.04
CA THR A 106 22.09 -9.98 -1.16
C THR A 106 21.07 -10.41 -2.22
N LEU A 107 20.35 -9.46 -2.80
CA LEU A 107 19.40 -9.69 -3.90
C LEU A 107 20.00 -9.24 -5.24
N ASP A 108 19.15 -8.96 -6.24
CA ASP A 108 19.55 -8.38 -7.52
C ASP A 108 20.40 -7.09 -7.34
N PRO A 109 21.34 -6.80 -8.26
CA PRO A 109 22.12 -5.56 -8.27
C PRO A 109 21.22 -4.31 -8.19
N PRO A 110 21.57 -3.31 -7.34
CA PRO A 110 20.75 -2.12 -7.14
C PRO A 110 20.82 -1.15 -8.32
N PHE A 111 19.78 -0.33 -8.45
CA PHE A 111 19.73 0.73 -9.45
C PHE A 111 20.78 1.80 -9.14
N GLN A 112 21.50 2.29 -10.15
CA GLN A 112 22.55 3.30 -9.97
C GLN A 112 21.93 4.69 -9.80
N ALA A 113 22.42 5.49 -8.85
CA ALA A 113 21.89 6.84 -8.62
C ALA A 113 21.98 7.73 -9.87
N THR A 114 23.01 7.53 -10.70
CA THR A 114 23.22 8.26 -11.96
C THR A 114 22.05 8.11 -12.95
N ASP A 115 21.32 7.00 -12.93
CA ASP A 115 20.17 6.76 -13.82
C ASP A 115 18.88 7.42 -13.33
N SER A 116 18.88 8.02 -12.14
CA SER A 116 17.76 8.79 -11.59
C SER A 116 17.79 10.27 -11.98
N ASP A 117 18.90 10.74 -12.57
CA ASP A 117 19.20 12.16 -12.84
C ASP A 117 19.03 13.07 -11.59
N CYS A 118 19.15 12.48 -10.39
CA CYS A 118 18.75 13.06 -9.12
C CYS A 118 19.81 12.77 -8.04
N GLY A 119 20.36 13.82 -7.42
CA GLY A 119 21.42 13.70 -6.41
C GLY A 119 20.95 13.39 -4.98
N ASP A 120 19.67 13.08 -4.77
CA ASP A 120 19.05 12.97 -3.45
C ASP A 120 19.42 11.68 -2.69
N ILE A 121 19.75 10.62 -3.43
CA ILE A 121 20.13 9.29 -2.91
C ILE A 121 21.35 8.80 -3.71
N SER A 122 22.39 8.31 -3.03
CA SER A 122 23.69 7.96 -3.63
C SER A 122 24.42 6.93 -2.76
N PRO A 123 25.26 6.02 -3.31
CA PRO A 123 25.60 5.84 -4.72
C PRO A 123 24.56 5.02 -5.52
N THR A 124 23.67 4.32 -4.81
CA THR A 124 22.68 3.41 -5.41
C THR A 124 21.30 3.60 -4.79
N ILE A 125 20.26 3.17 -5.50
CA ILE A 125 18.87 3.18 -5.09
C ILE A 125 18.42 1.71 -5.05
N GLY A 126 18.19 1.21 -3.84
CA GLY A 126 17.80 -0.17 -3.60
C GLY A 126 16.54 -0.25 -2.74
N ILE A 127 16.54 -1.12 -1.73
CA ILE A 127 15.51 -1.11 -0.68
C ILE A 127 15.59 0.24 0.06
N THR A 128 14.56 1.06 -0.11
CA THR A 128 14.56 2.49 0.26
C THR A 128 13.45 2.82 1.27
N GLY A 129 12.24 2.32 1.06
CA GLY A 129 11.18 2.33 2.07
C GLY A 129 11.45 1.33 3.20
N THR A 130 10.97 1.63 4.41
CA THR A 130 11.14 0.75 5.58
C THR A 130 10.28 -0.51 5.42
N PRO A 131 10.84 -1.74 5.54
CA PRO A 131 10.10 -2.99 5.53
C PRO A 131 9.03 -3.10 6.63
N ILE A 132 8.15 -4.10 6.49
CA ILE A 132 7.15 -4.46 7.51
C ILE A 132 7.11 -5.98 7.71
N VAL A 133 7.02 -6.43 8.97
CA VAL A 133 6.79 -7.85 9.30
C VAL A 133 5.31 -8.09 9.59
N ASP A 134 4.79 -9.24 9.16
CA ASP A 134 3.52 -9.79 9.63
C ASP A 134 3.77 -10.70 10.85
N PRO A 135 3.44 -10.24 12.08
CA PRO A 135 3.66 -11.03 13.29
C PRO A 135 2.79 -12.30 13.39
N ALA A 136 1.77 -12.45 12.53
CA ALA A 136 0.96 -13.67 12.48
C ALA A 136 1.64 -14.80 11.68
N THR A 137 2.70 -14.50 10.91
CA THR A 137 3.34 -15.46 9.99
C THR A 137 4.88 -15.47 10.03
N ASP A 138 5.50 -14.59 10.82
CA ASP A 138 6.96 -14.34 10.81
C ASP A 138 7.49 -13.91 9.41
N ILE A 139 6.65 -13.35 8.51
CA ILE A 139 7.04 -12.96 7.15
C ILE A 139 7.34 -11.47 7.07
N MET A 140 8.49 -11.09 6.49
CA MET A 140 8.83 -9.70 6.18
C MET A 140 8.57 -9.36 4.71
N TYR A 141 7.95 -8.21 4.47
CA TYR A 141 7.58 -7.67 3.17
C TYR A 141 8.36 -6.38 2.87
N PHE A 142 8.88 -6.22 1.65
CA PHE A 142 9.61 -5.03 1.20
C PHE A 142 9.70 -4.89 -0.33
N PHE A 143 9.97 -3.67 -0.81
CA PHE A 143 10.30 -3.41 -2.21
C PHE A 143 11.81 -3.25 -2.41
N SER A 144 12.33 -3.84 -3.47
CA SER A 144 13.74 -3.76 -3.89
C SER A 144 13.81 -3.16 -5.30
N LYS A 145 14.71 -2.19 -5.52
CA LYS A 145 14.95 -1.60 -6.86
C LYS A 145 16.24 -2.13 -7.44
N GLY A 146 16.20 -2.56 -8.70
CA GLY A 146 17.36 -3.02 -9.46
C GLY A 146 17.15 -2.78 -10.95
N TYR A 147 17.68 -3.67 -11.79
CA TYR A 147 17.45 -3.67 -13.24
C TYR A 147 16.74 -4.94 -13.69
N LYS A 148 16.00 -4.83 -14.80
CA LYS A 148 15.30 -5.94 -15.47
C LYS A 148 16.25 -7.11 -15.70
N GLY A 149 15.82 -8.31 -15.32
CA GLY A 149 16.63 -9.53 -15.47
C GLY A 149 17.85 -9.61 -14.53
N ALA A 150 17.84 -8.89 -13.40
CA ALA A 150 18.95 -8.81 -12.44
C ALA A 150 20.28 -8.29 -13.03
N ALA A 151 20.21 -7.47 -14.08
CA ALA A 151 21.38 -6.99 -14.80
C ALA A 151 22.25 -6.02 -13.99
N THR A 152 23.57 -6.13 -14.13
CA THR A 152 24.52 -5.05 -13.81
C THR A 152 24.61 -4.12 -15.03
N GLY A 153 23.75 -3.11 -15.10
CA GLY A 153 23.64 -2.21 -16.25
C GLY A 153 23.30 -0.78 -15.87
N SER A 154 22.97 0.04 -16.88
CA SER A 154 22.53 1.42 -16.71
C SER A 154 21.36 1.79 -17.63
N GLY A 155 20.85 3.01 -17.49
CA GLY A 155 19.71 3.57 -18.21
C GLY A 155 18.40 3.47 -17.42
N THR A 156 17.73 4.63 -17.22
CA THR A 156 16.52 4.78 -16.40
C THR A 156 15.45 3.73 -16.70
N LEU A 157 15.10 3.53 -17.99
CA LEU A 157 14.04 2.60 -18.40
C LEU A 157 14.37 1.10 -18.23
N ASN A 158 15.62 0.76 -17.90
CA ASN A 158 16.00 -0.60 -17.52
C ASN A 158 15.74 -0.88 -16.03
N GLY A 159 15.50 0.16 -15.22
CA GLY A 159 15.17 0.04 -13.81
C GLY A 159 13.87 -0.71 -13.55
N GLN A 160 13.87 -1.53 -12.50
CA GLN A 160 12.80 -2.46 -12.13
C GLN A 160 12.58 -2.47 -10.62
N TYR A 161 11.32 -2.54 -10.18
CA TYR A 161 10.96 -2.90 -8.81
C TYR A 161 10.52 -4.36 -8.72
N LYS A 162 10.99 -5.03 -7.65
CA LYS A 162 10.51 -6.33 -7.20
C LYS A 162 9.96 -6.21 -5.78
N PHE A 163 8.78 -6.78 -5.55
CA PHE A 163 8.21 -6.90 -4.21
C PHE A 163 8.50 -8.29 -3.64
N TYR A 164 9.20 -8.32 -2.50
CA TYR A 164 9.62 -9.55 -1.83
C TYR A 164 8.76 -9.80 -0.59
N ALA A 165 8.51 -11.08 -0.34
CA ALA A 165 8.10 -11.61 0.95
C ALA A 165 9.11 -12.69 1.36
N VAL A 166 9.69 -12.59 2.56
CA VAL A 166 10.70 -13.53 3.05
C VAL A 166 10.37 -14.02 4.45
N GLN A 167 10.58 -15.32 4.70
CA GLN A 167 10.41 -15.92 6.02
C GLN A 167 11.54 -15.45 6.95
N LEU A 168 11.18 -14.86 8.09
CA LEU A 168 12.13 -14.58 9.16
C LEU A 168 12.38 -15.84 10.02
N PRO A 169 13.58 -15.96 10.62
CA PRO A 169 14.74 -15.09 10.42
C PRO A 169 15.60 -15.48 9.20
N GLY A 170 15.30 -16.61 8.53
CA GLY A 170 16.17 -17.21 7.51
C GLY A 170 16.29 -16.46 6.17
N LEU A 171 15.47 -15.43 5.93
CA LEU A 171 15.43 -14.62 4.70
C LEU A 171 15.13 -15.42 3.40
N THR A 172 14.53 -16.60 3.50
CA THR A 172 14.11 -17.43 2.37
C THR A 172 12.83 -16.88 1.74
N ASP A 173 12.72 -16.87 0.40
CA ASP A 173 11.51 -16.40 -0.29
C ASP A 173 10.28 -17.24 0.08
N ILE A 174 9.14 -16.55 0.18
CA ILE A 174 7.81 -17.18 0.24
C ILE A 174 7.37 -17.54 -1.19
N ALA A 175 6.68 -18.67 -1.36
CA ALA A 175 6.21 -19.11 -2.68
C ALA A 175 5.33 -18.05 -3.35
N GLY A 176 5.55 -17.82 -4.65
CA GLY A 176 4.92 -16.75 -5.43
C GLY A 176 5.68 -15.42 -5.42
N PHE A 177 6.64 -15.22 -4.51
CA PHE A 177 7.48 -14.03 -4.46
C PHE A 177 8.90 -14.30 -5.01
N PRO A 178 9.62 -13.29 -5.52
CA PRO A 178 9.21 -11.89 -5.65
C PRO A 178 8.30 -11.60 -6.85
N ILE A 179 7.37 -10.65 -6.67
CA ILE A 179 6.52 -10.12 -7.74
C ILE A 179 7.29 -9.04 -8.50
N ILE A 180 7.23 -9.06 -9.83
CA ILE A 180 7.74 -7.99 -10.70
C ILE A 180 6.67 -6.90 -10.84
N MET A 181 7.04 -5.64 -10.64
CA MET A 181 6.07 -4.53 -10.66
C MET A 181 5.83 -3.94 -12.06
N GLU A 182 6.82 -4.00 -12.95
CA GLU A 182 6.71 -3.43 -14.30
C GLU A 182 5.60 -4.08 -15.14
N GLY A 183 4.89 -3.27 -15.92
CA GLY A 183 3.79 -3.73 -16.77
C GLY A 183 2.43 -3.79 -16.07
N HIS A 184 2.36 -3.57 -14.76
CA HIS A 184 1.08 -3.33 -14.08
C HIS A 184 0.53 -1.95 -14.45
N TYR A 185 -0.77 -1.89 -14.72
CA TYR A 185 -1.52 -0.67 -15.07
C TYR A 185 -2.27 -0.13 -13.86
N ALA A 186 -2.53 1.18 -13.83
CA ALA A 186 -3.38 1.76 -12.80
C ALA A 186 -4.85 1.38 -13.04
N THR A 187 -5.51 0.91 -11.98
CA THR A 187 -6.91 0.48 -11.99
C THR A 187 -7.88 1.64 -12.24
N ASN A 188 -7.50 2.88 -11.92
CA ASN A 188 -8.28 4.10 -12.20
C ASN A 188 -7.95 4.79 -13.55
N ASP A 189 -6.86 4.42 -14.22
CA ASP A 189 -6.51 4.89 -15.58
C ASP A 189 -5.56 3.91 -16.26
N ASN A 190 -6.09 3.10 -17.18
CA ASN A 190 -5.30 2.10 -17.92
C ASN A 190 -4.31 2.71 -18.94
N THR A 191 -4.25 4.04 -19.09
CA THR A 191 -3.18 4.73 -19.81
C THR A 191 -1.99 5.07 -18.92
N ARG A 192 -2.11 4.93 -17.59
CA ARG A 192 -0.98 4.98 -16.64
C ARG A 192 -0.45 3.57 -16.35
N TYR A 193 0.86 3.40 -16.34
CA TYR A 193 1.49 2.10 -16.05
C TYR A 193 2.79 2.24 -15.24
N PHE A 194 3.13 1.17 -14.53
CA PHE A 194 4.25 1.16 -13.60
C PHE A 194 5.60 1.06 -14.34
N VAL A 195 6.42 2.11 -14.19
CA VAL A 195 7.78 2.20 -14.75
C VAL A 195 8.76 2.36 -13.58
N GLY A 196 9.24 1.24 -13.03
CA GLY A 196 10.10 1.26 -11.84
C GLY A 196 11.37 2.10 -11.98
N GLY A 197 11.87 2.27 -13.21
CA GLY A 197 12.91 3.23 -13.56
C GLY A 197 12.66 4.65 -13.05
N THR A 198 11.52 5.25 -13.39
CA THR A 198 11.17 6.65 -13.07
C THR A 198 10.55 6.82 -11.68
N LEU A 199 10.10 5.72 -11.06
CA LEU A 199 9.49 5.73 -9.73
C LEU A 199 10.49 5.50 -8.59
N LEU A 200 10.13 6.00 -7.40
CA LEU A 200 10.86 5.91 -6.14
C LEU A 200 9.91 5.50 -5.00
N GLN A 201 10.11 4.28 -4.49
CA GLN A 201 9.44 3.77 -3.29
C GLN A 201 10.19 4.26 -2.04
N ARG A 202 9.74 5.36 -1.44
CA ARG A 202 10.36 5.98 -0.23
C ARG A 202 9.54 5.87 1.07
N PRO A 203 8.19 5.90 1.07
CA PRO A 203 7.42 5.67 2.29
C PRO A 203 7.69 4.30 2.94
N GLY A 204 7.58 4.23 4.26
CA GLY A 204 7.47 2.94 4.96
C GLY A 204 6.16 2.21 4.59
N LEU A 205 6.19 0.88 4.59
CA LEU A 205 5.03 0.06 4.20
C LEU A 205 3.95 0.01 5.28
N ALA A 206 2.71 -0.12 4.85
CA ALA A 206 1.55 -0.36 5.71
C ALA A 206 0.92 -1.74 5.44
N MET A 207 0.22 -2.29 6.43
CA MET A 207 -0.48 -3.57 6.32
C MET A 207 -1.92 -3.44 6.82
N ILE A 208 -2.87 -3.91 6.02
CA ILE A 208 -4.31 -3.95 6.34
C ILE A 208 -4.84 -5.33 5.95
N GLY A 209 -5.09 -6.18 6.95
CA GLY A 209 -5.56 -7.56 6.75
C GLY A 209 -4.59 -8.41 5.91
N ASN A 210 -5.05 -8.83 4.73
CA ASN A 210 -4.29 -9.58 3.72
C ASN A 210 -3.40 -8.67 2.83
N SER A 211 -3.51 -7.35 2.94
CA SER A 211 -2.96 -6.41 1.97
C SER A 211 -1.73 -5.67 2.52
N ILE A 212 -0.66 -5.61 1.73
CA ILE A 212 0.48 -4.68 1.93
C ILE A 212 0.29 -3.49 1.00
N VAL A 213 0.36 -2.28 1.56
CA VAL A 213 0.10 -1.03 0.83
C VAL A 213 1.34 -0.16 0.80
N ALA A 214 1.66 0.39 -0.38
CA ALA A 214 2.89 1.12 -0.65
C ALA A 214 2.66 2.38 -1.49
N GLY A 215 3.28 3.49 -1.09
CA GLY A 215 3.32 4.71 -1.89
C GLY A 215 4.61 4.83 -2.73
N PHE A 216 4.49 5.45 -3.89
CA PHE A 216 5.60 5.76 -4.81
C PHE A 216 5.55 7.23 -5.26
N GLY A 217 6.71 7.87 -5.33
CA GLY A 217 6.92 9.18 -5.95
C GLY A 217 7.92 9.12 -7.12
N GLY A 218 8.41 10.27 -7.57
CA GLY A 218 9.48 10.38 -8.58
C GLY A 218 10.87 10.69 -7.98
N HIS A 219 11.91 10.70 -8.82
CA HIS A 219 13.28 11.10 -8.44
C HIS A 219 13.50 12.58 -8.71
N CYS A 220 13.62 13.43 -7.69
CA CYS A 220 13.76 14.89 -7.87
C CYS A 220 12.72 15.51 -8.83
N ASP A 221 11.53 14.90 -8.91
CA ASP A 221 10.46 15.26 -9.84
C ASP A 221 10.80 15.10 -11.34
N ASN A 222 11.91 14.42 -11.66
CA ASN A 222 12.35 14.09 -13.01
C ASN A 222 11.47 13.03 -13.68
N PHE A 223 11.60 13.00 -15.02
CA PHE A 223 10.97 12.05 -15.93
C PHE A 223 9.45 12.11 -16.04
N ASN A 224 8.92 11.35 -17.00
CA ASN A 224 7.51 11.15 -17.24
C ASN A 224 6.91 10.14 -16.25
N TYR A 225 6.76 10.54 -14.99
CA TYR A 225 6.20 9.69 -13.93
C TYR A 225 4.82 10.17 -13.45
N THR A 226 4.13 9.26 -12.76
CA THR A 226 2.90 9.50 -12.02
C THR A 226 3.06 8.84 -10.65
N GLY A 227 2.68 9.49 -9.56
CA GLY A 227 2.65 8.88 -8.24
C GLY A 227 1.67 7.71 -8.22
N MET A 228 2.03 6.65 -7.49
CA MET A 228 1.23 5.42 -7.41
C MET A 228 1.01 5.01 -5.96
N LEU A 229 -0.24 4.67 -5.61
CA LEU A 229 -0.58 3.89 -4.43
C LEU A 229 -0.83 2.45 -4.87
N VAL A 230 -0.08 1.50 -4.32
CA VAL A 230 -0.07 0.10 -4.74
C VAL A 230 -0.53 -0.79 -3.60
N SER A 231 -1.36 -1.79 -3.91
CA SER A 231 -1.83 -2.81 -2.98
C SER A 231 -1.43 -4.20 -3.48
N VAL A 232 -0.87 -5.01 -2.58
CA VAL A 232 -0.34 -6.35 -2.88
C VAL A 232 -0.85 -7.36 -1.86
N SER A 233 -1.38 -8.48 -2.33
CA SER A 233 -1.90 -9.56 -1.47
C SER A 233 -0.76 -10.41 -0.91
N LYS A 234 -0.74 -10.57 0.42
CA LYS A 234 0.21 -11.42 1.17
C LYS A 234 0.09 -12.90 0.82
N THR A 235 -1.11 -13.36 0.46
CA THR A 235 -1.45 -14.79 0.31
C THR A 235 -1.51 -15.27 -1.14
N THR A 236 -1.91 -14.42 -2.08
CA THR A 236 -1.98 -14.77 -3.51
C THR A 236 -0.76 -14.35 -4.31
N ALA A 237 0.18 -13.61 -3.70
CA ALA A 237 1.37 -13.06 -4.34
C ALA A 237 1.06 -12.29 -5.64
N THR A 238 0.03 -11.45 -5.61
CA THR A 238 -0.40 -10.61 -6.75
C THR A 238 -0.55 -9.15 -6.34
N VAL A 239 -0.28 -8.24 -7.27
CA VAL A 239 -0.71 -6.84 -7.18
C VAL A 239 -2.22 -6.82 -7.37
N THR A 240 -2.98 -6.47 -6.33
CA THR A 240 -4.46 -6.52 -6.37
C THR A 240 -5.09 -5.17 -6.71
N ASN A 241 -4.35 -4.07 -6.55
CA ASN A 241 -4.80 -2.76 -6.99
C ASN A 241 -3.63 -1.78 -7.20
N MET A 242 -3.79 -0.82 -8.10
CA MET A 242 -2.86 0.28 -8.29
C MET A 242 -3.64 1.55 -8.63
N GLN A 243 -3.45 2.63 -7.88
CA GLN A 243 -4.10 3.91 -8.11
C GLN A 243 -3.06 4.92 -8.56
N ALA A 244 -3.24 5.52 -9.73
CA ALA A 244 -2.46 6.67 -10.17
C ALA A 244 -2.99 7.94 -9.51
N MET A 245 -2.09 8.75 -8.94
CA MET A 245 -2.46 10.00 -8.25
C MET A 245 -2.89 11.13 -9.21
N VAL A 246 -2.51 11.03 -10.48
CA VAL A 246 -3.09 11.84 -11.57
C VAL A 246 -3.52 10.91 -12.69
N ALA A 247 -4.82 10.92 -12.97
CA ALA A 247 -5.54 10.00 -13.85
C ALA A 247 -6.43 10.78 -14.83
N ALA A 248 -6.90 10.13 -15.89
CA ALA A 248 -7.93 10.69 -16.76
C ALA A 248 -9.20 11.09 -15.96
N PRO A 249 -9.89 12.21 -16.30
CA PRO A 249 -9.60 13.14 -17.40
C PRO A 249 -8.54 14.22 -17.09
N GLY A 250 -8.04 14.32 -15.86
CA GLY A 250 -7.06 15.34 -15.46
C GLY A 250 -5.64 15.11 -16.00
N ALA A 251 -5.26 13.85 -16.21
CA ALA A 251 -3.95 13.46 -16.73
C ALA A 251 -3.81 13.73 -18.24
N PRO A 252 -2.64 14.24 -18.71
CA PRO A 252 -2.32 14.28 -20.13
C PRO A 252 -2.35 12.87 -20.74
N SER A 253 -3.09 12.68 -21.84
CA SER A 253 -3.41 11.35 -22.39
C SER A 253 -3.00 11.21 -23.86
N PRO A 254 -2.40 10.07 -24.28
CA PRO A 254 -1.91 8.96 -23.44
C PRO A 254 -0.65 9.39 -22.64
N GLN A 255 -0.19 8.57 -21.68
CA GLN A 255 1.10 8.80 -21.01
C GLN A 255 2.23 8.81 -22.07
N PRO A 256 2.98 9.91 -22.27
CA PRO A 256 3.93 10.00 -23.38
C PRO A 256 5.07 8.96 -23.33
N THR A 257 5.39 8.36 -24.47
CA THR A 257 6.49 7.36 -24.55
C THR A 257 7.88 7.97 -24.35
N ASN A 258 8.03 9.28 -24.50
CA ASN A 258 9.26 9.99 -24.15
C ASN A 258 9.35 10.21 -22.63
N TYR A 259 10.07 9.32 -21.95
CA TYR A 259 10.27 9.37 -20.50
C TYR A 259 11.01 10.62 -19.99
N GLN A 260 11.61 11.45 -20.84
CA GLN A 260 12.28 12.69 -20.41
C GLN A 260 11.34 13.91 -20.38
N GLN A 261 10.15 13.82 -20.98
CA GLN A 261 9.13 14.88 -20.94
C GLN A 261 8.30 14.73 -19.66
N GLN A 262 8.41 15.67 -18.71
CA GLN A 262 7.78 15.60 -17.38
C GLN A 262 6.26 15.87 -17.39
N THR A 263 5.51 15.21 -18.26
CA THR A 263 4.06 15.46 -18.53
C THR A 263 3.16 14.32 -18.03
N GLY A 264 3.63 13.53 -17.06
CA GLY A 264 2.98 12.28 -16.64
C GLY A 264 1.87 12.42 -15.62
N GLY A 265 1.71 13.62 -15.07
CA GLY A 265 0.83 13.91 -13.94
C GLY A 265 1.58 14.23 -12.64
N LYS A 266 2.79 13.67 -12.44
CA LYS A 266 3.57 13.79 -11.20
C LYS A 266 2.75 13.35 -9.97
N ALA A 267 2.55 14.19 -8.96
CA ALA A 267 1.83 13.91 -7.72
C ALA A 267 2.43 12.75 -6.90
N GLY A 268 3.75 12.78 -6.67
CA GLY A 268 4.47 11.70 -5.98
C GLY A 268 4.14 11.55 -4.49
N ILE A 269 4.06 10.30 -3.99
CA ILE A 269 3.92 9.99 -2.57
C ILE A 269 5.32 9.85 -1.95
N TRP A 270 5.75 10.85 -1.18
CA TRP A 270 7.17 11.09 -0.86
C TRP A 270 7.55 11.05 0.62
N HIS A 271 6.69 11.56 1.50
CA HIS A 271 6.62 11.27 2.95
C HIS A 271 7.83 11.57 3.86
N GLY A 272 8.95 12.10 3.37
CA GLY A 272 10.16 12.28 4.21
C GLY A 272 10.67 10.97 4.86
N GLY A 273 10.33 9.80 4.29
CA GLY A 273 10.62 8.48 4.88
C GLY A 273 9.75 8.11 6.08
N MET A 274 8.55 8.67 6.18
CA MET A 274 7.46 8.22 7.06
C MET A 274 6.70 7.05 6.43
N GLY A 275 6.05 6.22 7.24
CA GLY A 275 5.09 5.22 6.75
C GLY A 275 3.85 5.85 6.09
N LEU A 276 2.98 5.03 5.52
CA LEU A 276 1.57 5.40 5.32
C LEU A 276 0.84 5.24 6.65
N ALA A 277 0.00 6.20 7.06
CA ALA A 277 -0.75 6.10 8.31
C ALA A 277 -2.03 5.28 8.12
N VAL A 278 -2.38 4.49 9.13
CA VAL A 278 -3.50 3.54 9.11
C VAL A 278 -4.48 3.83 10.25
N ASN A 279 -5.78 3.80 9.97
CA ASN A 279 -6.83 3.79 10.98
C ASN A 279 -8.00 2.90 10.53
N GLY A 280 -8.09 1.71 11.13
CA GLY A 280 -8.92 0.62 10.60
C GLY A 280 -8.51 0.30 9.16
N ASP A 281 -9.50 0.02 8.31
CA ASP A 281 -9.31 -0.33 6.90
C ASP A 281 -9.06 0.90 5.99
N ASN A 282 -8.36 1.93 6.48
CA ASN A 282 -8.07 3.16 5.74
C ASN A 282 -6.59 3.52 5.83
N VAL A 283 -5.97 3.84 4.68
CA VAL A 283 -4.65 4.47 4.59
C VAL A 283 -4.76 5.97 4.35
N TYR A 284 -3.82 6.73 4.92
CA TYR A 284 -3.69 8.18 4.78
C TYR A 284 -2.27 8.54 4.35
N PHE A 285 -2.15 9.43 3.38
CA PHE A 285 -0.88 9.80 2.76
C PHE A 285 -0.93 11.21 2.15
N ALA A 286 0.24 11.79 1.91
CA ALA A 286 0.39 13.10 1.29
C ALA A 286 1.11 12.99 -0.07
N THR A 287 0.69 13.81 -1.03
CA THR A 287 1.34 13.96 -2.34
C THR A 287 1.96 15.34 -2.49
N GLY A 288 2.96 15.45 -3.36
CA GLY A 288 3.58 16.74 -3.71
C GLY A 288 3.20 17.23 -5.11
N ASN A 289 4.11 17.99 -5.73
CA ASN A 289 3.99 18.66 -7.02
C ASN A 289 3.24 17.85 -8.10
N GLY A 290 2.24 18.48 -8.75
CA GLY A 290 1.45 17.89 -9.84
C GLY A 290 1.50 18.67 -11.17
N VAL A 291 1.00 18.03 -12.25
CA VAL A 291 0.74 18.67 -13.55
C VAL A 291 -0.47 18.02 -14.22
N GLY A 292 -1.64 18.68 -14.18
CA GLY A 292 -2.84 18.21 -14.88
C GLY A 292 -3.89 19.29 -15.10
N ALA A 293 -4.94 18.96 -15.85
CA ALA A 293 -6.14 19.79 -16.01
C ALA A 293 -7.12 19.58 -14.83
N GLY A 294 -6.60 19.59 -13.60
CA GLY A 294 -7.30 19.16 -12.40
C GLY A 294 -8.56 19.96 -12.11
N VAL A 295 -9.60 19.28 -11.62
CA VAL A 295 -10.94 19.87 -11.39
C VAL A 295 -10.91 21.08 -10.44
N ASN A 296 -9.97 21.07 -9.50
CA ASN A 296 -9.81 22.11 -8.48
C ASN A 296 -8.90 23.28 -8.90
N LYS A 297 -8.21 23.19 -10.06
CA LYS A 297 -7.46 24.33 -10.62
C LYS A 297 -8.38 25.47 -11.11
N VAL A 298 -9.70 25.28 -11.12
CA VAL A 298 -10.70 26.35 -11.29
C VAL A 298 -10.89 27.11 -9.97
N GLN A 299 -9.92 27.98 -9.65
CA GLN A 299 -9.85 28.76 -8.42
C GLN A 299 -11.21 29.42 -8.06
N GLY A 300 -11.64 29.26 -6.81
CA GLY A 300 -12.93 29.76 -6.33
C GLY A 300 -14.05 28.71 -6.29
N THR A 301 -13.85 27.54 -6.94
CA THR A 301 -14.84 26.46 -6.99
C THR A 301 -14.59 25.44 -5.88
N ALA A 302 -15.49 25.33 -4.91
CA ALA A 302 -15.36 24.36 -3.82
C ALA A 302 -15.76 22.93 -4.26
N ALA A 303 -14.98 21.94 -3.81
CA ALA A 303 -15.17 20.53 -4.15
C ALA A 303 -15.06 19.65 -2.90
N SER A 304 -16.05 18.77 -2.68
CA SER A 304 -16.09 17.89 -1.51
C SER A 304 -14.98 16.83 -1.57
N GLY A 305 -14.27 16.63 -0.46
CA GLY A 305 -13.24 15.59 -0.35
C GLY A 305 -13.79 14.18 -0.53
N ASN A 306 -15.05 13.97 -0.14
CA ASN A 306 -15.80 12.72 -0.29
C ASN A 306 -16.31 12.48 -1.74
N THR A 307 -15.74 13.16 -2.73
CA THR A 307 -16.04 12.99 -4.17
C THR A 307 -14.74 12.62 -4.89
N TYR A 308 -14.81 11.66 -5.81
CA TYR A 308 -13.62 11.21 -6.55
C TYR A 308 -12.95 12.38 -7.27
N SER A 309 -11.62 12.50 -7.11
CA SER A 309 -10.79 13.43 -7.87
C SER A 309 -9.78 12.65 -8.71
N SER A 310 -9.73 12.95 -10.01
CA SER A 310 -8.71 12.41 -10.92
C SER A 310 -7.35 13.10 -10.79
N THR A 311 -7.24 14.11 -9.93
CA THR A 311 -5.98 14.82 -9.62
C THR A 311 -5.81 14.93 -8.11
N LEU A 312 -4.78 14.30 -7.59
CA LEU A 312 -4.39 14.29 -6.19
C LEU A 312 -2.98 14.84 -6.06
N GLU A 313 -2.80 16.08 -6.51
CA GLU A 313 -1.58 16.86 -6.42
C GLU A 313 -1.61 17.72 -5.15
N GLN A 314 -0.51 17.78 -4.39
CA GLN A 314 -0.43 18.55 -3.12
C GLN A 314 -1.50 18.21 -2.06
N VAL A 315 -2.10 17.01 -2.09
CA VAL A 315 -3.19 16.64 -1.17
C VAL A 315 -2.71 15.90 0.06
N VAL A 316 -3.54 15.89 1.10
CA VAL A 316 -3.64 14.75 2.02
C VAL A 316 -4.84 13.91 1.60
N ALA A 317 -4.61 12.67 1.21
CA ALA A 317 -5.64 11.74 0.74
C ALA A 317 -5.91 10.62 1.75
N LYS A 318 -7.14 10.10 1.70
CA LYS A 318 -7.63 8.93 2.46
C LYS A 318 -8.19 7.91 1.48
N PHE A 319 -7.66 6.70 1.51
CA PHE A 319 -8.16 5.58 0.73
C PHE A 319 -8.62 4.46 1.67
N ALA A 320 -9.83 3.96 1.46
CA ALA A 320 -10.27 2.70 2.03
C ALA A 320 -9.56 1.54 1.30
N VAL A 321 -9.23 0.49 2.04
CA VAL A 321 -8.51 -0.69 1.55
C VAL A 321 -9.32 -1.91 1.95
N ASP A 322 -9.77 -2.73 0.99
CA ASP A 322 -10.42 -3.99 1.34
C ASP A 322 -9.42 -4.91 2.10
N PRO A 323 -9.70 -5.32 3.35
CA PRO A 323 -8.75 -6.07 4.16
C PRO A 323 -8.58 -7.53 3.70
N ASN A 324 -9.35 -8.01 2.73
CA ASN A 324 -9.27 -9.37 2.19
C ASN A 324 -8.69 -9.36 0.76
N VAL A 325 -9.20 -8.46 -0.08
CA VAL A 325 -8.89 -8.38 -1.53
C VAL A 325 -7.83 -7.32 -1.84
N GLY A 326 -7.71 -6.26 -1.02
CA GLY A 326 -6.77 -5.17 -1.25
C GLY A 326 -7.21 -4.13 -2.28
N THR A 327 -8.48 -4.13 -2.71
CA THR A 327 -9.07 -3.06 -3.52
C THR A 327 -8.87 -1.71 -2.83
N LEU A 328 -8.34 -0.73 -3.56
CA LEU A 328 -8.14 0.64 -3.08
C LEU A 328 -9.28 1.51 -3.61
N THR A 329 -9.95 2.23 -2.70
CA THR A 329 -11.06 3.14 -3.03
C THR A 329 -10.80 4.50 -2.41
N GLN A 330 -10.77 5.57 -3.21
CA GLN A 330 -10.67 6.93 -2.69
C GLN A 330 -11.90 7.21 -1.80
N ALA A 331 -11.66 7.61 -0.56
CA ALA A 331 -12.71 7.86 0.42
C ALA A 331 -12.84 9.35 0.78
N ASP A 332 -11.71 10.07 0.88
CA ASP A 332 -11.69 11.50 1.21
C ASP A 332 -10.36 12.14 0.77
N TYR A 333 -10.30 13.48 0.71
CA TYR A 333 -9.05 14.23 0.57
C TYR A 333 -9.17 15.65 1.16
N PHE A 334 -8.02 16.28 1.41
CA PHE A 334 -7.87 17.72 1.62
C PHE A 334 -6.83 18.26 0.64
N GLU A 335 -7.10 19.42 0.05
CA GLU A 335 -6.21 20.12 -0.89
C GLU A 335 -6.16 21.61 -0.50
N PRO A 336 -4.98 22.19 -0.20
CA PRO A 336 -4.86 23.60 0.15
C PRO A 336 -5.32 24.53 -0.97
N TYR A 337 -6.06 25.60 -0.65
CA TYR A 337 -6.61 26.54 -1.64
C TYR A 337 -5.57 27.21 -2.56
N ASN A 338 -4.30 27.18 -2.16
CA ASN A 338 -3.15 27.80 -2.82
C ASN A 338 -2.27 26.78 -3.58
N PHE A 339 -2.66 25.52 -3.68
CA PHE A 339 -1.82 24.43 -4.21
C PHE A 339 -1.13 24.75 -5.54
N ASP A 340 -1.89 25.05 -6.59
CA ASP A 340 -1.40 25.31 -7.95
C ASP A 340 -0.44 26.52 -8.04
N THR A 341 -0.74 27.58 -7.28
CA THR A 341 -0.04 28.87 -7.41
C THR A 341 1.13 29.07 -6.44
N VAL A 342 1.17 28.31 -5.33
CA VAL A 342 2.19 28.46 -4.26
C VAL A 342 2.94 27.16 -4.01
N LEU A 343 2.27 26.01 -4.02
CA LEU A 343 2.92 24.72 -3.74
C LEU A 343 3.56 24.16 -5.02
N ASP A 344 2.77 23.94 -6.08
CA ASP A 344 3.26 23.49 -7.39
C ASP A 344 4.18 24.54 -8.03
N GLY A 345 3.68 25.77 -8.19
CA GLY A 345 4.42 26.88 -8.80
C GLY A 345 5.65 27.38 -8.01
N GLY A 346 5.88 26.88 -6.79
CA GLY A 346 6.92 27.35 -5.88
C GLY A 346 7.77 26.26 -5.24
N ASP A 347 7.72 25.02 -5.73
CA ASP A 347 8.34 23.81 -5.13
C ASP A 347 8.18 23.77 -3.61
N SER A 348 6.96 24.06 -3.14
CA SER A 348 6.64 24.17 -1.71
C SER A 348 5.82 22.99 -1.17
N ASP A 349 5.80 21.87 -1.91
CA ASP A 349 5.35 20.51 -1.57
C ASP A 349 4.66 20.31 -0.21
N MET A 350 3.40 19.90 -0.23
CA MET A 350 2.75 19.31 0.94
C MET A 350 3.29 17.89 1.24
N GLY A 351 3.52 17.08 0.20
CA GLY A 351 4.02 15.70 0.30
C GLY A 351 5.48 15.54 0.71
N SER A 352 6.16 16.63 1.12
CA SER A 352 7.49 16.57 1.71
C SER A 352 7.50 15.84 3.06
N SER A 353 6.39 15.95 3.81
CA SER A 353 6.10 15.14 5.01
C SER A 353 5.15 13.99 4.70
N GLY A 354 5.09 13.01 5.60
CA GLY A 354 3.97 12.06 5.65
C GLY A 354 2.82 12.59 6.51
N VAL A 355 1.76 11.78 6.61
CA VAL A 355 0.59 12.08 7.47
C VAL A 355 0.73 11.33 8.79
N ALA A 356 0.49 12.01 9.91
CA ALA A 356 0.25 11.37 11.20
C ALA A 356 -1.25 11.40 11.53
N LEU A 357 -1.76 10.34 12.15
CA LEU A 357 -3.05 10.32 12.82
C LEU A 357 -2.81 10.36 14.33
N LEU A 358 -3.49 11.25 15.03
CA LEU A 358 -3.29 11.44 16.47
C LEU A 358 -4.17 10.46 17.26
N ASP A 359 -3.75 10.10 18.48
CA ASP A 359 -4.52 9.22 19.38
C ASP A 359 -5.95 9.75 19.57
N ARG A 360 -6.92 8.93 19.15
CA ARG A 360 -8.33 9.30 19.09
C ARG A 360 -8.99 9.36 20.47
N ASN A 361 -8.34 8.89 21.53
CA ASN A 361 -8.83 9.03 22.90
C ASN A 361 -8.52 10.42 23.48
N THR A 362 -7.37 10.99 23.13
CA THR A 362 -6.89 12.29 23.63
C THR A 362 -7.22 13.44 22.68
N PHE A 363 -6.88 13.29 21.39
CA PHE A 363 -6.95 14.36 20.40
C PHE A 363 -8.31 14.34 19.67
N GLN A 364 -9.38 14.57 20.43
CA GLN A 364 -10.77 14.54 19.96
C GLN A 364 -11.63 15.64 20.57
N ALA A 365 -12.60 16.11 19.77
CA ALA A 365 -13.67 17.00 20.19
C ALA A 365 -15.04 16.49 19.65
N PRO A 366 -15.60 15.40 20.20
CA PRO A 366 -16.83 14.80 19.68
C PRO A 366 -18.04 15.74 19.70
N GLY A 367 -18.06 16.72 20.63
CA GLY A 367 -19.10 17.75 20.71
C GLY A 367 -19.19 18.68 19.50
N VAL A 368 -18.16 18.72 18.65
CA VAL A 368 -18.15 19.41 17.34
C VAL A 368 -17.87 18.47 16.16
N GLY A 369 -18.02 17.15 16.35
CA GLY A 369 -17.89 16.15 15.28
C GLY A 369 -16.46 15.78 14.89
N VAL A 370 -15.45 16.10 15.71
CA VAL A 370 -14.05 15.69 15.48
C VAL A 370 -13.73 14.50 16.39
N ASN A 371 -13.73 13.28 15.85
CA ASN A 371 -13.43 12.07 16.64
C ASN A 371 -12.00 11.54 16.39
N GLY A 372 -11.21 12.25 15.60
CA GLY A 372 -9.80 11.98 15.32
C GLY A 372 -9.19 13.10 14.48
N ILE A 373 -7.88 13.31 14.61
CA ILE A 373 -7.15 14.39 13.95
C ILE A 373 -6.05 13.81 13.07
N ALA A 374 -5.96 14.31 11.83
CA ALA A 374 -4.87 14.05 10.90
C ALA A 374 -3.96 15.28 10.79
N VAL A 375 -2.65 15.08 10.64
CA VAL A 375 -1.66 16.15 10.56
C VAL A 375 -0.65 15.89 9.45
N SER A 376 -0.34 16.93 8.66
CA SER A 376 0.77 16.94 7.68
C SER A 376 1.46 18.31 7.68
N SER A 377 2.62 18.43 7.03
CA SER A 377 3.43 19.66 7.02
C SER A 377 4.23 19.85 5.73
N GLY A 378 4.21 21.05 5.13
CA GLY A 378 4.80 21.29 3.81
C GLY A 378 6.18 21.96 3.80
N LYS A 379 6.80 22.04 2.62
CA LYS A 379 7.89 23.01 2.36
C LYS A 379 7.36 24.46 2.32
N ASP A 380 6.08 24.73 2.51
CA ASP A 380 5.51 26.07 2.70
C ASP A 380 5.74 26.64 4.12
N GLY A 381 6.10 25.78 5.09
CA GLY A 381 6.24 26.15 6.49
C GLY A 381 4.93 26.08 7.28
N ILE A 382 3.89 25.45 6.73
CA ILE A 382 2.58 25.26 7.39
C ILE A 382 2.48 23.83 7.92
N VAL A 383 1.96 23.69 9.15
CA VAL A 383 1.48 22.42 9.70
C VAL A 383 -0.05 22.44 9.66
N TYR A 384 -0.62 21.53 8.86
CA TYR A 384 -2.04 21.42 8.57
C TYR A 384 -2.71 20.45 9.55
N ILE A 385 -3.69 20.93 10.32
CA ILE A 385 -4.47 20.13 11.27
C ILE A 385 -5.86 19.89 10.66
N MET A 386 -6.20 18.63 10.38
CA MET A 386 -7.42 18.20 9.68
C MET A 386 -8.26 17.27 10.56
N ASN A 387 -9.57 17.17 10.32
CA ASN A 387 -10.39 16.11 10.92
C ASN A 387 -10.17 14.81 10.13
N ALA A 388 -9.71 13.74 10.78
CA ALA A 388 -9.40 12.47 10.09
C ALA A 388 -10.65 11.76 9.52
N ASP A 389 -11.83 12.12 10.03
CA ASP A 389 -13.11 11.56 9.57
C ASP A 389 -13.76 12.38 8.44
N ASN A 390 -13.28 13.61 8.21
CA ASN A 390 -13.70 14.52 7.14
C ASN A 390 -12.57 15.53 6.88
N LEU A 391 -11.64 15.18 5.98
CA LEU A 391 -10.45 15.96 5.66
C LEU A 391 -10.80 17.35 5.10
N GLY A 392 -11.93 17.43 4.38
CA GLY A 392 -12.59 18.71 4.07
C GLY A 392 -12.47 19.19 2.62
N GLY A 393 -11.87 18.40 1.72
CA GLY A 393 -11.78 18.68 0.28
C GLY A 393 -11.00 19.94 -0.07
N PHE A 394 -11.43 20.58 -1.16
CA PHE A 394 -10.86 21.83 -1.65
C PHE A 394 -11.85 23.00 -1.41
N TYR A 395 -11.35 24.10 -0.85
CA TYR A 395 -12.06 25.40 -0.73
C TYR A 395 -13.35 25.42 0.13
N ASN A 396 -13.71 24.33 0.82
CA ASN A 396 -14.95 24.23 1.63
C ASN A 396 -14.89 24.95 2.99
N GLY A 397 -13.84 25.72 3.27
CA GLY A 397 -13.66 26.42 4.54
C GLY A 397 -14.63 27.57 4.77
N LYS A 398 -14.42 28.31 5.87
CA LYS A 398 -15.34 29.36 6.30
C LYS A 398 -15.53 30.43 5.21
N ASN A 399 -16.80 30.71 4.90
CA ASN A 399 -17.28 31.59 3.82
C ASN A 399 -16.92 31.14 2.39
N GLY A 400 -16.44 29.90 2.18
CA GLY A 400 -16.08 29.39 0.85
C GLY A 400 -14.94 30.19 0.21
N ILE A 401 -13.91 30.53 0.99
CA ILE A 401 -12.71 31.30 0.57
C ILE A 401 -11.43 30.85 1.30
N GLN A 402 -11.48 29.72 2.00
CA GLN A 402 -10.46 29.22 2.93
C GLN A 402 -10.47 27.68 2.92
N ASP A 403 -9.46 27.08 3.52
CA ASP A 403 -9.40 25.64 3.78
C ASP A 403 -10.36 25.21 4.90
N ALA A 404 -10.81 23.95 4.84
CA ALA A 404 -11.65 23.33 5.87
C ALA A 404 -10.87 22.69 7.03
N THR A 405 -9.57 23.00 7.14
CA THR A 405 -8.71 22.58 8.26
C THR A 405 -9.25 23.05 9.61
N LEU A 406 -9.05 22.23 10.65
CA LEU A 406 -9.30 22.59 12.05
C LEU A 406 -8.40 23.75 12.51
N GLN A 407 -7.14 23.72 12.08
CA GLN A 407 -6.14 24.75 12.34
C GLN A 407 -5.01 24.67 11.30
N GLN A 408 -4.38 25.79 11.01
CA GLN A 408 -3.08 25.85 10.34
C GLN A 408 -2.08 26.54 11.28
N ILE A 409 -0.91 25.93 11.47
CA ILE A 409 0.18 26.50 12.27
C ILE A 409 1.27 26.94 11.30
N VAL A 410 1.41 28.25 11.10
CA VAL A 410 2.38 28.84 10.17
C VAL A 410 3.67 29.17 10.89
N VAL A 411 4.78 28.56 10.48
CA VAL A 411 6.13 28.87 10.95
C VAL A 411 6.86 29.62 9.83
N SER A 412 6.91 30.96 9.93
CA SER A 412 7.37 31.81 8.83
C SER A 412 8.82 31.50 8.41
N GLY A 413 9.00 31.21 7.11
CA GLY A 413 10.30 30.87 6.52
C GLY A 413 10.78 29.43 6.79
N ALA A 414 10.01 28.61 7.50
CA ALA A 414 10.34 27.20 7.74
C ALA A 414 10.22 26.34 6.47
N LYS A 415 10.95 25.23 6.46
CA LYS A 415 10.83 24.14 5.48
C LYS A 415 10.77 22.81 6.22
N PHE A 416 9.70 22.03 6.02
CA PHE A 416 9.57 20.68 6.58
C PHE A 416 10.00 19.63 5.55
N TYR A 417 10.91 18.73 5.96
CA TYR A 417 11.43 17.59 5.17
C TYR A 417 11.33 16.25 5.95
N GLY A 418 10.61 16.27 7.06
CA GLY A 418 10.23 15.14 7.91
C GLY A 418 8.91 15.51 8.58
N GLY A 419 8.08 14.52 8.86
CA GLY A 419 6.73 14.71 9.38
C GLY A 419 6.68 15.07 10.86
N VAL A 420 5.50 14.92 11.45
CA VAL A 420 5.23 15.23 12.85
C VAL A 420 5.31 13.99 13.73
N GLY A 421 5.27 14.19 15.06
CA GLY A 421 4.97 13.14 16.04
C GLY A 421 4.15 13.72 17.20
N SER A 422 3.70 12.88 18.12
CA SER A 422 2.77 13.29 19.18
C SER A 422 2.95 12.51 20.48
N TYR A 423 2.40 13.06 21.57
CA TYR A 423 2.33 12.40 22.87
C TYR A 423 0.91 12.60 23.45
N PRO A 424 0.11 11.54 23.66
CA PRO A 424 -1.23 11.67 24.24
C PRO A 424 -1.24 11.88 25.76
N GLY A 425 -0.13 11.61 26.45
CA GLY A 425 -0.07 11.83 27.90
C GLY A 425 -0.05 13.31 28.29
N GLU A 426 -0.31 13.56 29.57
CA GLU A 426 -0.09 14.86 30.23
C GLU A 426 -0.80 16.07 29.58
N GLY A 427 -1.90 15.82 28.87
CA GLY A 427 -2.75 16.82 28.21
C GLY A 427 -2.77 16.76 26.68
N GLY A 428 -1.87 15.98 26.07
CA GLY A 428 -1.75 15.88 24.61
C GLY A 428 -0.80 16.94 24.03
N TYR A 429 0.19 16.51 23.26
CA TYR A 429 1.17 17.36 22.59
C TYR A 429 1.44 16.92 21.15
N LEU A 430 1.65 17.89 20.26
CA LEU A 430 2.11 17.73 18.88
C LEU A 430 3.52 18.29 18.74
N TYR A 431 4.39 17.57 18.02
CA TYR A 431 5.80 17.91 17.82
C TYR A 431 6.17 17.94 16.35
N PHE A 432 6.97 18.94 15.96
CA PHE A 432 7.54 19.06 14.62
C PHE A 432 8.83 19.89 14.66
N CYS A 433 9.72 19.66 13.70
CA CYS A 433 11.03 20.32 13.61
C CYS A 433 11.35 20.68 12.15
N PRO A 434 11.28 21.95 11.75
CA PRO A 434 11.70 22.37 10.41
C PRO A 434 13.23 22.37 10.30
N THR A 435 13.76 22.08 9.11
CA THR A 435 15.21 22.03 8.92
C THR A 435 15.83 23.41 9.12
N GLY A 436 16.78 23.52 10.06
CA GLY A 436 17.42 24.77 10.44
C GLY A 436 16.70 25.56 11.53
N GLY A 437 15.58 25.06 12.07
CA GLY A 437 14.85 25.62 13.22
C GLY A 437 14.87 24.70 14.46
N PRO A 438 14.25 25.11 15.58
CA PRO A 438 14.15 24.28 16.77
C PRO A 438 13.05 23.22 16.66
N LEU A 439 13.07 22.24 17.55
CA LEU A 439 11.90 21.40 17.83
C LEU A 439 10.81 22.27 18.49
N TYR A 440 9.58 22.18 17.99
CA TYR A 440 8.39 22.80 18.59
C TYR A 440 7.53 21.77 19.32
N ALA A 441 6.86 22.21 20.38
CA ALA A 441 5.79 21.47 21.06
C ALA A 441 4.54 22.33 21.20
N TYR A 442 3.43 21.83 20.68
CA TYR A 442 2.11 22.46 20.80
C TYR A 442 1.20 21.60 21.67
N SER A 443 0.72 22.14 22.79
CA SER A 443 -0.25 21.46 23.65
C SER A 443 -1.63 21.46 23.03
N TYR A 444 -2.33 20.34 23.14
CA TYR A 444 -3.73 20.19 22.79
C TYR A 444 -4.65 20.84 23.82
N SER A 445 -5.78 21.35 23.35
CA SER A 445 -6.83 21.97 24.16
C SER A 445 -8.13 22.06 23.35
N LEU A 446 -9.22 22.46 24.01
CA LEU A 446 -10.43 22.93 23.32
C LEU A 446 -10.58 24.44 23.49
N ASP A 447 -11.05 25.12 22.45
CA ASP A 447 -11.42 26.54 22.52
C ASP A 447 -12.74 26.75 23.31
N ARG A 448 -13.17 28.01 23.45
CA ARG A 448 -14.42 28.36 24.17
C ARG A 448 -15.71 27.88 23.49
N SER A 449 -15.61 27.38 22.26
CA SER A 449 -16.71 26.83 21.46
C SER A 449 -16.66 25.29 21.40
N GLY A 450 -15.64 24.66 21.98
CA GLY A 450 -15.40 23.22 21.93
C GLY A 450 -14.56 22.74 20.74
N ASN A 451 -13.97 23.64 19.94
CA ASN A 451 -13.13 23.27 18.80
C ASN A 451 -11.74 22.80 19.25
N PRO A 452 -11.11 21.81 18.56
CA PRO A 452 -9.69 21.50 18.69
C PRO A 452 -8.80 22.75 18.57
N LEU A 453 -7.87 22.93 19.51
CA LEU A 453 -6.91 24.04 19.49
C LEU A 453 -5.53 23.59 19.96
N PHE A 454 -4.54 23.68 19.08
CA PHE A 454 -3.12 23.49 19.38
C PHE A 454 -2.46 24.84 19.67
N THR A 455 -1.89 25.00 20.87
CA THR A 455 -1.21 26.23 21.30
C THR A 455 0.27 25.94 21.56
N LEU A 456 1.18 26.84 21.17
CA LEU A 456 2.62 26.69 21.43
C LEU A 456 2.87 26.59 22.95
N ALA A 457 3.28 25.40 23.40
CA ALA A 457 3.60 25.12 24.80
C ALA A 457 5.10 25.28 25.08
N GLY A 458 5.95 25.09 24.07
CA GLY A 458 7.35 25.47 24.11
C GLY A 458 8.15 25.06 22.88
N GLN A 459 9.43 25.42 22.87
CA GLN A 459 10.37 25.07 21.80
C GLN A 459 11.75 24.72 22.37
N GLY A 460 12.57 24.01 21.60
CA GLY A 460 13.97 23.74 21.94
C GLY A 460 14.84 25.00 21.87
N GLY A 461 15.90 25.04 22.68
CA GLY A 461 16.84 26.17 22.72
C GLY A 461 17.89 26.21 21.59
N SER A 462 17.89 25.21 20.71
CA SER A 462 18.90 24.99 19.66
C SER A 462 18.22 24.75 18.32
N ASN A 463 18.77 25.32 17.24
CA ASN A 463 18.35 24.98 15.88
C ASN A 463 18.94 23.63 15.47
N LEU A 464 18.15 22.83 14.74
CA LEU A 464 18.44 21.44 14.41
C LEU A 464 18.41 21.23 12.89
N ALA A 465 19.25 20.33 12.38
CA ALA A 465 19.24 19.91 10.98
C ALA A 465 18.31 18.68 10.79
N CYS A 466 17.08 18.82 11.27
CA CYS A 466 16.01 17.82 11.20
C CYS A 466 15.64 17.51 9.75
N THR A 467 15.85 16.26 9.30
CA THR A 467 15.35 15.72 8.02
C THR A 467 14.80 14.31 8.21
N GLY A 468 14.06 14.14 9.30
CA GLY A 468 13.59 12.87 9.83
C GLY A 468 12.45 13.11 10.82
N ASN A 469 11.71 12.05 11.14
CA ASN A 469 10.41 12.16 11.80
C ASN A 469 10.58 12.10 13.34
N PRO A 470 9.85 12.92 14.12
CA PRO A 470 9.80 12.77 15.57
C PRO A 470 9.32 11.37 15.98
N THR A 471 9.81 10.91 17.13
CA THR A 471 9.37 9.67 17.80
C THR A 471 9.25 9.96 19.28
N VAL A 472 8.29 9.37 19.98
CA VAL A 472 8.04 9.65 21.40
C VAL A 472 7.95 8.33 22.17
N THR A 473 8.86 8.11 23.13
CA THR A 473 8.80 6.95 24.04
C THR A 473 8.32 7.38 25.41
N SER A 474 7.83 6.43 26.22
CA SER A 474 7.59 6.63 27.66
C SER A 474 7.74 5.32 28.44
N LEU A 475 7.67 5.38 29.77
CA LEU A 475 7.66 4.21 30.65
C LEU A 475 6.23 3.70 30.85
N ASN A 476 5.71 2.93 29.88
CA ASN A 476 4.33 2.42 29.84
C ASN A 476 3.26 3.52 30.04
N GLY A 477 3.48 4.70 29.46
CA GLY A 477 2.57 5.86 29.58
C GLY A 477 2.70 6.67 30.88
N GLN A 478 3.68 6.38 31.75
CA GLN A 478 3.89 7.12 32.99
C GLN A 478 4.16 8.62 32.73
N ALA A 479 3.40 9.49 33.41
CA ALA A 479 3.62 10.95 33.38
C ALA A 479 5.04 11.34 33.85
N GLY A 480 5.62 12.36 33.23
CA GLY A 480 6.99 12.83 33.45
C GLY A 480 8.09 11.93 32.85
N SER A 481 7.74 10.78 32.28
CA SER A 481 8.71 9.84 31.70
C SER A 481 8.90 9.98 30.18
N ALA A 482 8.09 10.79 29.52
CA ALA A 482 8.06 10.85 28.06
C ALA A 482 9.25 11.63 27.46
N ILE A 483 9.81 11.08 26.39
CA ILE A 483 10.98 11.60 25.66
C ILE A 483 10.60 11.79 24.20
N VAL A 484 10.87 12.97 23.64
CA VAL A 484 10.79 13.22 22.19
C VAL A 484 12.18 13.04 21.59
N TRP A 485 12.26 12.24 20.53
CA TRP A 485 13.47 11.86 19.81
C TRP A 485 13.44 12.38 18.38
N LEU A 486 14.60 12.81 17.88
CA LEU A 486 14.79 13.28 16.51
C LEU A 486 16.07 12.69 15.90
N ALA A 487 16.10 12.63 14.58
CA ALA A 487 17.33 12.47 13.81
C ALA A 487 17.78 13.82 13.21
N ASP A 488 18.94 14.29 13.65
CA ASP A 488 19.62 15.50 13.17
C ASP A 488 20.84 15.09 12.33
N THR A 489 20.95 15.64 11.12
CA THR A 489 22.00 15.29 10.14
C THR A 489 23.40 15.83 10.49
N ASN A 490 23.54 16.60 11.58
CA ASN A 490 24.81 17.14 12.09
C ASN A 490 25.13 16.67 13.52
N GLN A 491 24.11 16.53 14.38
CA GLN A 491 24.25 16.14 15.79
C GLN A 491 23.96 14.65 16.05
N GLY A 492 23.28 13.97 15.14
CA GLY A 492 22.85 12.59 15.31
C GLY A 492 21.49 12.46 15.99
N VAL A 493 21.31 11.45 16.84
CA VAL A 493 20.15 11.37 17.72
C VAL A 493 20.18 12.52 18.72
N VAL A 494 19.08 13.26 18.83
CA VAL A 494 18.86 14.22 19.92
C VAL A 494 17.54 13.89 20.64
N ALA A 495 17.52 14.13 21.94
CA ALA A 495 16.40 13.79 22.83
C ALA A 495 15.97 14.99 23.66
N PHE A 496 14.68 15.13 23.93
CA PHE A 496 14.09 16.19 24.73
C PHE A 496 13.06 15.62 25.71
N HIS A 497 12.90 16.24 26.89
CA HIS A 497 11.73 16.00 27.73
C HIS A 497 10.47 16.41 26.95
N ALA A 498 9.48 15.51 26.87
CA ALA A 498 8.33 15.71 25.99
C ALA A 498 7.42 16.86 26.43
N VAL A 499 7.20 17.01 27.74
CA VAL A 499 6.38 18.10 28.31
C VAL A 499 7.26 19.35 28.49
N PRO A 500 6.92 20.49 27.86
CA PRO A 500 7.68 21.73 28.03
C PRO A 500 7.58 22.32 29.43
N ALA A 501 8.66 22.95 29.90
CA ALA A 501 8.70 23.69 31.16
C ALA A 501 8.96 25.18 30.90
N ASN A 502 8.07 26.05 31.39
CA ASN A 502 8.18 27.51 31.27
C ASN A 502 8.41 28.00 29.82
N GLY A 503 7.78 27.37 28.82
CA GLY A 503 7.94 27.70 27.40
C GLY A 503 9.12 27.00 26.69
N ASN A 504 9.87 26.12 27.36
CA ASN A 504 11.07 25.49 26.82
C ASN A 504 10.93 23.96 26.79
N LEU A 505 11.32 23.34 25.67
CA LEU A 505 11.65 21.92 25.62
C LEU A 505 13.10 21.74 26.08
N THR A 506 13.30 21.07 27.21
CA THR A 506 14.63 20.81 27.76
C THR A 506 15.26 19.62 27.04
N GLN A 507 16.37 19.85 26.33
CA GLN A 507 17.17 18.79 25.71
C GLN A 507 17.80 17.90 26.80
N ILE A 508 17.74 16.59 26.62
CA ILE A 508 18.35 15.62 27.53
C ILE A 508 19.76 15.31 27.05
N PRO A 509 20.82 15.53 27.86
CA PRO A 509 22.17 15.15 27.49
C PRO A 509 22.30 13.62 27.34
N LEU A 510 22.66 13.16 26.15
CA LEU A 510 22.97 11.77 25.87
C LEU A 510 24.43 11.48 26.27
N GLY A 511 24.67 10.32 26.90
CA GLY A 511 26.03 9.86 27.26
C GLY A 511 26.85 9.33 26.08
N TRP A 512 26.35 9.51 24.85
CA TRP A 512 26.75 8.82 23.64
C TRP A 512 26.37 9.66 22.41
N ALA A 513 26.96 9.37 21.25
CA ALA A 513 26.65 10.03 19.98
C ALA A 513 26.54 8.98 18.86
N SER A 514 25.50 9.08 18.03
CA SER A 514 25.18 8.12 16.96
C SER A 514 25.89 8.37 15.63
N GLY A 515 26.82 9.32 15.59
CA GLY A 515 27.26 9.90 14.32
C GLY A 515 26.16 10.68 13.59
N ARG A 516 26.45 11.13 12.38
CA ARG A 516 25.55 11.93 11.54
C ARG A 516 24.53 11.03 10.86
N LEU A 517 23.28 11.11 11.29
CA LEU A 517 22.23 10.26 10.74
C LEU A 517 21.88 10.66 9.30
N ASN A 518 21.54 9.65 8.50
CA ASN A 518 21.11 9.81 7.11
C ASN A 518 19.79 10.62 7.03
N LYS A 519 19.46 11.14 5.83
CA LYS A 519 18.09 11.59 5.56
C LYS A 519 17.10 10.46 5.84
N TYR A 520 15.84 10.83 6.14
CA TYR A 520 14.73 9.87 6.24
C TYR A 520 14.83 8.93 7.45
N GLN A 521 15.66 9.23 8.44
CA GLN A 521 15.84 8.40 9.64
C GLN A 521 14.98 8.86 10.83
N ARG A 522 14.78 7.94 11.78
CA ARG A 522 14.44 8.21 13.18
C ARG A 522 14.99 7.07 14.06
N PRO A 523 15.23 7.27 15.36
CA PRO A 523 15.64 6.18 16.24
C PRO A 523 14.56 5.08 16.27
N VAL A 524 15.00 3.83 16.28
CA VAL A 524 14.15 2.63 16.31
C VAL A 524 14.37 1.94 17.64
N PHE A 525 13.30 1.49 18.27
CA PHE A 525 13.37 1.02 19.66
C PHE A 525 13.22 -0.49 19.79
N GLY A 526 13.76 -1.02 20.88
CA GLY A 526 13.62 -2.41 21.29
C GLY A 526 13.46 -2.53 22.81
N ASN A 527 13.75 -3.71 23.32
CA ASN A 527 13.74 -4.05 24.74
C ASN A 527 14.89 -3.35 25.49
N ALA A 528 14.60 -2.11 25.92
CA ALA A 528 15.55 -1.19 26.55
C ALA A 528 16.79 -0.84 25.70
N ARG A 529 16.70 -1.00 24.37
CA ARG A 529 17.72 -0.64 23.39
C ARG A 529 17.18 0.33 22.35
N ILE A 530 18.10 1.08 21.74
CA ILE A 530 17.87 2.08 20.70
C ILE A 530 18.80 1.75 19.53
N TYR A 531 18.24 1.67 18.33
CA TYR A 531 18.93 1.32 17.10
C TYR A 531 18.88 2.49 16.11
N THR A 532 19.99 2.74 15.42
CA THR A 532 20.08 3.84 14.46
C THR A 532 21.23 3.63 13.47
N THR A 533 21.20 4.34 12.32
CA THR A 533 22.12 4.10 11.20
C THR A 533 22.77 5.38 10.67
N GLU A 534 24.09 5.34 10.49
CA GLU A 534 24.92 6.36 9.84
C GLU A 534 25.63 5.69 8.66
N ASN A 535 25.41 6.16 7.42
CA ASN A 535 26.02 5.61 6.21
C ASN A 535 25.90 4.08 6.13
N ASN A 536 27.00 3.35 6.38
CA ASN A 536 27.12 1.89 6.38
C ASN A 536 27.19 1.25 7.79
N VAL A 537 26.96 2.00 8.87
CA VAL A 537 27.08 1.55 10.26
C VAL A 537 25.71 1.45 10.93
N LEU A 538 25.44 0.34 11.59
CA LEU A 538 24.35 0.18 12.55
C LEU A 538 24.91 0.32 13.98
N TYR A 539 24.31 1.21 14.78
CA TYR A 539 24.59 1.35 16.21
C TYR A 539 23.48 0.74 17.05
N ALA A 540 23.86 0.05 18.13
CA ALA A 540 22.96 -0.34 19.20
C ALA A 540 23.37 0.34 20.50
N ILE A 541 22.48 1.14 21.05
CA ILE A 541 22.66 1.86 22.31
C ILE A 541 21.75 1.22 23.36
N GLY A 542 22.28 0.99 24.56
CA GLY A 542 21.56 0.37 25.67
C GLY A 542 22.03 0.91 27.02
N GLY A 543 21.23 0.68 28.06
CA GLY A 543 21.62 1.01 29.43
C GLY A 543 22.83 0.20 29.94
N PRO A 544 23.40 0.54 31.11
CA PRO A 544 24.46 -0.24 31.73
C PRO A 544 24.09 -1.72 31.83
N ALA A 545 25.00 -2.59 31.42
CA ALA A 545 24.69 -3.97 31.08
C ALA A 545 24.00 -4.75 32.23
N GLY A 546 22.80 -5.28 31.95
CA GLY A 546 22.27 -6.45 32.67
C GLY A 546 21.14 -6.25 33.68
N THR A 547 20.10 -5.45 33.39
CA THR A 547 18.77 -5.65 34.01
C THR A 547 17.64 -5.69 32.98
N ALA A 548 17.50 -6.83 32.29
CA ALA A 548 16.22 -7.19 31.70
C ALA A 548 15.23 -7.46 32.83
N SER A 549 14.24 -6.58 33.04
CA SER A 549 13.27 -6.70 34.12
C SER A 549 12.26 -7.81 33.82
N SER A 550 12.57 -9.04 34.24
CA SER A 550 11.69 -10.22 34.10
C SER A 550 10.51 -10.18 35.07
N SER A 551 9.64 -9.18 34.94
CA SER A 551 8.44 -8.97 35.77
C SER A 551 7.19 -9.67 35.19
N SER A 552 7.34 -10.91 34.72
CA SER A 552 6.24 -11.77 34.27
C SER A 552 5.70 -12.62 35.43
N SER A 553 4.96 -11.98 36.35
CA SER A 553 4.37 -12.68 37.50
C SER A 553 3.24 -13.63 37.08
N LYS A 554 3.50 -14.95 37.08
CA LYS A 554 2.46 -16.00 37.03
C LYS A 554 2.78 -17.10 38.05
N PRO A 555 1.80 -17.59 38.84
CA PRO A 555 2.08 -18.44 39.99
C PRO A 555 2.55 -19.86 39.62
N THR A 556 3.37 -20.42 40.50
CA THR A 556 3.98 -21.75 40.39
C THR A 556 2.96 -22.88 40.55
N SER A 557 2.99 -23.87 39.65
CA SER A 557 2.46 -25.22 39.93
C SER A 557 3.47 -26.27 39.46
N THR A 558 4.14 -26.91 40.41
CA THR A 558 5.20 -27.91 40.16
C THR A 558 4.65 -29.28 39.79
N SER A 559 5.22 -29.88 38.75
CA SER A 559 5.41 -31.34 38.64
C SER A 559 6.73 -31.62 37.91
N SER A 560 7.34 -32.79 38.13
CA SER A 560 8.76 -33.02 37.81
C SER A 560 9.06 -34.43 37.31
N SER A 561 9.82 -34.55 36.21
CA SER A 561 10.36 -35.84 35.74
C SER A 561 11.57 -35.74 34.80
N SER A 562 12.73 -35.36 35.37
CA SER A 562 14.04 -36.03 35.21
C SER A 562 14.69 -36.33 33.82
N LYS A 563 16.02 -36.05 33.75
CA LYS A 563 17.06 -36.55 32.81
C LYS A 563 17.08 -35.87 31.42
N SER A 564 18.24 -35.63 30.77
CA SER A 564 19.60 -36.17 30.96
C SER A 564 20.72 -35.10 30.96
N THR A 565 21.93 -35.49 31.37
CA THR A 565 23.13 -34.64 31.54
C THR A 565 24.07 -34.64 30.33
N VAL A 566 24.70 -33.50 30.01
CA VAL A 566 26.09 -33.39 29.49
C VAL A 566 26.75 -32.14 30.07
N SER A 567 28.06 -32.19 30.34
CA SER A 567 28.83 -31.12 31.01
C SER A 567 29.57 -30.20 30.03
N SER A 568 29.90 -28.99 30.48
CA SER A 568 31.11 -28.26 30.06
C SER A 568 31.68 -27.45 31.24
N THR A 569 32.99 -27.22 31.25
CA THR A 569 33.73 -26.80 32.46
C THR A 569 33.82 -25.27 32.60
N VAL A 570 33.38 -24.75 33.74
CA VAL A 570 33.61 -23.35 34.13
C VAL A 570 34.86 -23.25 35.01
N SER A 571 35.83 -22.44 34.58
CA SER A 571 36.99 -22.05 35.38
C SER A 571 36.83 -20.61 35.87
N THR A 572 36.43 -20.42 37.12
CA THR A 572 36.35 -19.10 37.77
C THR A 572 37.53 -18.86 38.70
N SER A 573 38.08 -17.64 38.66
CA SER A 573 38.94 -17.09 39.70
C SER A 573 38.22 -15.91 40.36
N VAL A 574 38.19 -15.86 41.69
CA VAL A 574 37.40 -14.90 42.47
C VAL A 574 38.26 -14.25 43.54
N SER A 575 38.20 -12.92 43.60
CA SER A 575 38.51 -12.07 44.77
C SER A 575 37.55 -10.88 44.69
N SER A 576 36.48 -10.81 45.50
CA SER A 576 36.48 -10.33 46.90
C SER A 576 36.91 -8.85 47.01
N SER A 577 36.18 -7.96 47.70
CA SER A 577 35.45 -8.18 48.95
C SER A 577 34.24 -7.24 49.17
N VAL A 578 33.52 -7.44 50.28
CA VAL A 578 32.31 -6.72 50.69
C VAL A 578 32.63 -5.62 51.70
N SER A 579 31.91 -4.49 51.67
CA SER A 579 31.49 -3.76 52.90
C SER A 579 30.29 -2.84 52.66
N LYS A 580 29.36 -2.82 53.63
CA LYS A 580 28.25 -1.87 53.76
C LYS A 580 28.68 -0.76 54.73
N SER A 581 27.98 0.39 54.75
CA SER A 581 27.02 0.70 55.84
C SER A 581 26.56 2.18 55.87
N SER A 582 25.33 2.39 56.36
CA SER A 582 24.85 3.57 57.13
C SER A 582 24.81 4.97 56.46
N SER A 583 23.94 5.92 56.84
CA SER A 583 22.66 5.87 57.60
C SER A 583 21.95 7.25 57.56
N SER A 584 20.64 7.26 57.85
CA SER A 584 19.94 8.30 58.64
C SER A 584 19.90 9.78 58.22
N SER A 585 18.72 10.22 57.75
CA SER A 585 17.76 11.05 58.54
C SER A 585 17.28 12.42 57.99
N VAL A 586 15.98 12.46 57.69
CA VAL A 586 14.91 13.40 58.17
C VAL A 586 15.27 14.86 58.54
N VAL A 587 14.53 15.86 58.00
CA VAL A 587 13.68 16.85 58.73
C VAL A 587 13.15 17.97 57.81
N THR A 588 11.82 17.93 57.63
CA THR A 588 10.79 18.91 57.22
C THR A 588 11.08 20.42 56.96
N THR A 589 10.52 20.89 55.83
CA THR A 589 9.67 22.10 55.63
C THR A 589 10.07 23.51 56.12
N SER A 590 9.85 24.50 55.24
CA SER A 590 8.95 25.65 55.54
C SER A 590 8.46 26.33 54.25
N SER A 591 7.34 27.07 54.34
CA SER A 591 6.61 27.66 53.20
C SER A 591 6.46 29.18 53.33
N SER A 592 6.28 29.88 52.20
CA SER A 592 5.73 31.25 52.18
C SER A 592 5.22 31.63 50.79
N SER A 593 4.16 32.46 50.75
CA SER A 593 3.49 32.94 49.53
C SER A 593 3.34 34.47 49.59
N SER A 594 3.28 35.16 48.44
CA SER A 594 3.00 36.61 48.38
C SER A 594 2.21 37.03 47.13
N LYS A 595 1.32 38.02 47.27
CA LYS A 595 0.59 38.73 46.20
C LYS A 595 0.63 40.24 46.44
N VAL A 596 1.02 41.02 45.42
CA VAL A 596 0.73 42.46 45.17
C VAL A 596 0.95 42.63 43.65
N SER A 597 0.25 43.33 42.75
CA SER A 597 -0.97 44.17 42.63
C SER A 597 -0.62 45.37 41.73
N SER A 598 -1.19 45.40 40.52
CA SER A 598 -1.66 46.57 39.74
C SER A 598 -0.82 47.87 39.58
N SER A 599 -0.62 48.29 38.33
CA SER A 599 -0.66 49.70 37.87
C SER A 599 -1.01 49.78 36.37
N SER A 600 -1.44 50.95 35.85
CA SER A 600 -2.12 51.05 34.54
C SER A 600 -2.01 52.42 33.84
N SER A 601 -1.69 52.42 32.54
CA SER A 601 -1.95 53.49 31.53
C SER A 601 -1.38 53.04 30.16
N SER A 602 -1.98 53.12 28.96
CA SER A 602 -3.06 53.91 28.33
C SER A 602 -2.57 55.10 27.46
N SER A 603 -2.58 54.92 26.14
CA SER A 603 -2.57 56.01 25.14
C SER A 603 -3.24 55.54 23.84
N VAL A 604 -3.92 56.45 23.13
CA VAL A 604 -4.81 56.15 22.00
C VAL A 604 -4.37 56.91 20.74
N SER A 605 -4.66 56.37 19.55
CA SER A 605 -4.95 57.18 18.35
C SER A 605 -5.70 56.36 17.30
N SER A 606 -6.57 57.04 16.55
CA SER A 606 -7.53 56.42 15.63
C SER A 606 -7.90 57.39 14.51
N SER A 607 -8.06 56.90 13.28
CA SER A 607 -8.66 57.69 12.19
C SER A 607 -9.42 56.80 11.21
N SER A 608 -10.74 56.93 11.21
CA SER A 608 -11.70 56.20 10.37
C SER A 608 -12.43 57.13 9.41
N SER A 609 -12.73 56.69 8.18
CA SER A 609 -13.94 57.10 7.41
C SER A 609 -13.97 56.51 5.99
N SER A 610 -15.09 56.40 5.26
CA SER A 610 -16.50 56.04 5.56
C SER A 610 -17.38 56.22 4.31
N SER A 611 -18.64 55.70 4.33
CA SER A 611 -19.75 56.00 3.38
C SER A 611 -19.68 55.32 1.99
N LYS A 612 -20.75 55.06 1.19
CA LYS A 612 -22.24 55.14 1.23
C LYS A 612 -22.77 54.46 -0.08
N LEU A 613 -24.03 54.07 -0.38
CA LEU A 613 -25.35 53.89 0.27
C LEU A 613 -26.21 52.99 -0.68
N SER A 614 -27.26 52.25 -0.29
CA SER A 614 -28.69 52.63 -0.49
C SER A 614 -29.67 51.43 -0.40
N THR A 615 -30.97 51.75 -0.23
CA THR A 615 -32.20 50.94 -0.08
C THR A 615 -32.67 50.22 -1.40
N SER A 616 -33.75 49.41 -1.50
CA SER A 616 -35.04 49.34 -0.77
C SER A 616 -35.90 48.05 -0.97
N SER A 617 -36.87 47.85 -0.06
CA SER A 617 -38.27 47.34 -0.24
C SER A 617 -38.64 45.88 -0.63
N SER A 618 -39.65 45.34 0.08
CA SER A 618 -40.41 44.06 -0.08
C SER A 618 -41.68 44.26 -0.99
N PRO A 619 -42.76 43.40 -1.06
CA PRO A 619 -43.12 42.12 -0.36
C PRO A 619 -43.83 41.01 -1.23
N SER A 620 -44.46 40.02 -0.55
CA SER A 620 -45.62 39.17 -0.98
C SER A 620 -45.42 37.93 -1.90
N SER A 621 -46.27 36.88 -1.94
CA SER A 621 -47.10 36.13 -0.94
C SER A 621 -47.92 34.98 -1.60
N SER A 622 -48.18 33.84 -0.90
CA SER A 622 -49.19 32.77 -1.25
C SER A 622 -48.97 32.00 -2.59
N SER A 623 -49.59 30.86 -2.99
CA SER A 623 -50.50 29.79 -2.45
C SER A 623 -50.75 28.72 -3.55
N SER A 624 -51.24 27.47 -3.37
CA SER A 624 -51.31 26.46 -2.28
C SER A 624 -52.02 25.16 -2.81
N LEU A 625 -52.01 24.05 -2.03
CA LEU A 625 -52.74 22.75 -2.24
C LEU A 625 -52.26 21.84 -3.42
N SER A 626 -51.98 20.53 -3.24
CA SER A 626 -52.86 19.30 -3.25
C SER A 626 -53.20 18.78 -4.68
N THR A 627 -53.43 17.48 -4.98
CA THR A 627 -54.01 16.35 -4.22
C THR A 627 -53.58 14.97 -4.79
N SER A 628 -53.94 13.87 -4.07
CA SER A 628 -53.87 12.42 -4.35
C SER A 628 -54.43 11.94 -5.73
N SER A 629 -54.44 10.66 -6.17
CA SER A 629 -54.49 9.36 -5.43
C SER A 629 -54.15 8.11 -6.29
N SER A 630 -54.10 6.94 -5.63
CA SER A 630 -53.81 5.58 -6.13
C SER A 630 -54.82 4.92 -7.10
N VAL A 631 -54.37 3.87 -7.82
CA VAL A 631 -55.20 2.71 -8.27
C VAL A 631 -54.45 1.39 -7.94
N SER A 632 -55.13 0.24 -7.86
CA SER A 632 -54.57 -1.02 -7.30
C SER A 632 -55.27 -2.30 -7.82
N LYS A 633 -54.72 -3.47 -7.42
CA LYS A 633 -55.27 -4.85 -7.46
C LYS A 633 -55.16 -5.57 -8.82
N THR A 634 -54.78 -6.86 -8.95
CA THR A 634 -54.91 -8.10 -8.13
C THR A 634 -56.17 -8.92 -8.43
N SER A 635 -55.97 -10.15 -8.91
CA SER A 635 -56.86 -11.31 -8.73
C SER A 635 -56.06 -12.64 -8.82
N SER A 636 -56.58 -13.71 -8.22
CA SER A 636 -55.89 -15.00 -7.98
C SER A 636 -56.90 -16.17 -7.91
N SER A 637 -56.60 -17.25 -7.15
CA SER A 637 -57.41 -18.49 -6.96
C SER A 637 -57.12 -19.60 -8.01
N SER A 638 -57.22 -20.92 -7.75
CA SER A 638 -57.88 -21.77 -6.71
C SER A 638 -57.07 -23.12 -6.58
N THR A 639 -57.31 -24.24 -5.85
CA THR A 639 -58.02 -24.81 -4.65
C THR A 639 -57.85 -26.37 -4.75
N VAL A 640 -58.06 -27.35 -3.84
CA VAL A 640 -58.32 -27.62 -2.39
C VAL A 640 -58.42 -29.18 -2.31
N SER A 641 -58.08 -30.01 -1.31
CA SER A 641 -57.19 -30.03 -0.11
C SER A 641 -57.00 -31.54 0.28
N THR A 642 -56.41 -31.94 1.42
CA THR A 642 -57.16 -32.50 2.60
C THR A 642 -56.31 -32.63 3.90
N GLN A 643 -56.99 -32.92 5.02
CA GLN A 643 -56.52 -33.08 6.42
C GLN A 643 -56.08 -34.54 6.74
N SER A 644 -55.44 -34.92 7.88
CA SER A 644 -55.05 -34.21 9.13
C SER A 644 -53.94 -34.99 9.91
N SER A 645 -53.36 -34.33 10.94
CA SER A 645 -52.79 -34.85 12.22
C SER A 645 -52.23 -36.29 12.35
N SER A 646 -51.11 -36.56 13.02
CA SER A 646 -50.12 -35.75 13.78
C SER A 646 -48.82 -36.59 13.93
N THR A 647 -47.73 -36.27 14.65
CA THR A 647 -47.47 -35.35 15.78
C THR A 647 -46.05 -34.77 15.69
N THR A 648 -45.33 -34.49 16.80
CA THR A 648 -44.13 -33.64 16.81
C THR A 648 -43.00 -34.11 17.72
N SER A 649 -41.76 -33.78 17.33
CA SER A 649 -40.67 -33.37 18.23
C SER A 649 -39.81 -32.33 17.50
N PHE A 650 -39.30 -31.33 18.22
CA PHE A 650 -38.68 -30.13 17.64
C PHE A 650 -37.17 -30.08 17.89
N VAL A 651 -36.40 -29.69 16.87
CA VAL A 651 -35.11 -28.98 17.01
C VAL A 651 -35.07 -27.88 15.94
N SER A 652 -34.63 -26.68 16.31
CA SER A 652 -34.67 -25.51 15.42
C SER A 652 -33.63 -25.56 14.31
N SER A 653 -33.98 -25.06 13.13
CA SER A 653 -33.04 -24.74 12.07
C SER A 653 -32.29 -23.43 12.36
N SER A 654 -31.00 -23.39 12.04
CA SER A 654 -30.20 -22.17 11.94
C SER A 654 -29.43 -22.17 10.62
N THR A 655 -29.59 -21.11 9.83
CA THR A 655 -28.96 -21.00 8.51
C THR A 655 -27.52 -20.55 8.68
N ALA A 656 -26.56 -21.43 8.37
CA ALA A 656 -25.13 -21.12 8.41
C ALA A 656 -24.52 -21.25 7.01
N SER A 657 -24.21 -20.12 6.37
CA SER A 657 -23.45 -20.10 5.12
C SER A 657 -21.97 -20.34 5.43
N GLY A 658 -21.47 -21.54 5.10
CA GLY A 658 -20.07 -21.89 5.28
C GLY A 658 -19.23 -21.46 4.08
N ASN A 659 -18.21 -20.63 4.31
CA ASN A 659 -17.15 -20.40 3.31
C ASN A 659 -16.31 -21.67 3.16
N VAL A 660 -16.22 -22.20 1.95
CA VAL A 660 -15.37 -23.36 1.63
C VAL A 660 -13.95 -22.87 1.33
N VAL A 661 -13.00 -23.26 2.18
CA VAL A 661 -11.56 -23.04 1.93
C VAL A 661 -11.05 -24.19 1.07
N TYR A 662 -10.64 -23.89 -0.16
CA TYR A 662 -10.10 -24.88 -1.10
C TYR A 662 -8.58 -25.03 -0.94
N THR A 663 -8.17 -26.02 -0.16
CA THR A 663 -6.80 -26.55 -0.21
C THR A 663 -6.56 -27.33 -1.50
N THR A 664 -5.29 -27.53 -1.89
CA THR A 664 -4.87 -28.27 -3.09
C THR A 664 -5.23 -29.77 -3.10
N THR A 665 -5.95 -30.25 -2.08
CA THR A 665 -6.52 -31.59 -1.96
C THR A 665 -7.93 -31.70 -2.55
N GLY A 666 -8.36 -30.73 -3.37
CA GLY A 666 -9.73 -30.60 -3.90
C GLY A 666 -9.90 -30.73 -5.42
N LEU A 667 -8.83 -31.02 -6.18
CA LEU A 667 -8.92 -31.26 -7.63
C LEU A 667 -9.57 -32.63 -7.92
N ASN A 668 -10.36 -32.69 -8.99
CA ASN A 668 -11.05 -33.90 -9.42
C ASN A 668 -10.05 -34.97 -9.90
N ALA A 669 -10.01 -36.12 -9.21
CA ALA A 669 -9.07 -37.21 -9.52
C ALA A 669 -9.37 -37.96 -10.85
N ALA A 670 -10.46 -37.62 -11.54
CA ALA A 670 -10.74 -38.08 -12.91
C ALA A 670 -10.14 -37.16 -13.99
N GLU A 671 -9.69 -35.96 -13.64
CA GLU A 671 -9.03 -35.02 -14.56
C GLU A 671 -7.53 -35.33 -14.64
N PRO A 672 -6.95 -35.51 -15.84
CA PRO A 672 -5.51 -35.67 -16.00
C PRO A 672 -4.76 -34.43 -15.48
N SER A 673 -3.91 -34.60 -14.46
CA SER A 673 -3.23 -33.48 -13.79
C SER A 673 -2.29 -32.66 -14.69
N VAL A 674 -1.89 -33.23 -15.84
CA VAL A 674 -1.09 -32.57 -16.88
C VAL A 674 -1.60 -33.01 -18.26
N ILE A 675 -1.84 -32.05 -19.15
CA ILE A 675 -2.10 -32.28 -20.58
C ILE A 675 -1.12 -31.42 -21.38
N SER A 676 -0.27 -32.06 -22.18
CA SER A 676 0.82 -31.39 -22.91
C SER A 676 1.69 -30.51 -21.98
N THR A 677 1.82 -29.22 -22.28
CA THR A 677 2.52 -28.21 -21.44
C THR A 677 1.67 -27.63 -20.32
N PHE A 678 0.40 -27.99 -20.19
CA PHE A 678 -0.53 -27.39 -19.23
C PHE A 678 -0.77 -28.31 -18.01
N ASN A 679 -1.03 -27.73 -16.83
CA ASN A 679 -1.47 -28.42 -15.61
C ASN A 679 -2.96 -28.21 -15.40
N TYR A 680 -3.68 -29.20 -14.86
CA TYR A 680 -5.07 -28.96 -14.43
C TYR A 680 -5.10 -28.05 -13.20
N ILE A 681 -5.81 -26.93 -13.29
CA ILE A 681 -5.95 -25.98 -12.17
C ILE A 681 -7.36 -25.94 -11.58
N GLY A 682 -8.31 -26.70 -12.12
CA GLY A 682 -9.62 -26.97 -11.51
C GLY A 682 -10.81 -26.48 -12.33
N CYS A 683 -11.99 -26.60 -11.74
CA CYS A 683 -13.25 -26.13 -12.32
C CYS A 683 -13.46 -24.62 -12.08
N TYR A 684 -13.90 -23.88 -13.10
CA TYR A 684 -14.24 -22.47 -13.03
C TYR A 684 -15.62 -22.21 -13.65
N SER A 685 -16.32 -21.17 -13.21
CA SER A 685 -17.56 -20.73 -13.85
C SER A 685 -17.23 -19.95 -15.13
N ASP A 686 -17.93 -20.23 -16.23
CA ASP A 686 -17.91 -19.33 -17.38
C ASP A 686 -18.95 -18.20 -17.21
N LEU A 687 -18.56 -16.98 -17.59
CA LEU A 687 -19.43 -15.82 -17.56
C LEU A 687 -20.16 -15.68 -18.90
N ILE A 688 -21.46 -15.95 -18.90
CA ILE A 688 -22.33 -15.70 -20.06
C ILE A 688 -23.11 -14.38 -19.81
N ASP A 689 -22.37 -13.30 -19.59
CA ASP A 689 -22.91 -11.95 -19.30
C ASP A 689 -23.33 -11.16 -20.56
N GLY A 690 -23.17 -11.76 -21.74
CA GLY A 690 -23.50 -11.17 -23.04
C GLY A 690 -22.34 -10.47 -23.75
N THR A 691 -21.21 -10.20 -23.08
CA THR A 691 -20.04 -9.56 -23.71
C THR A 691 -18.68 -10.18 -23.38
N THR A 692 -18.53 -10.93 -22.28
CA THR A 692 -17.21 -11.42 -21.82
C THR A 692 -17.30 -12.80 -21.16
N ARG A 693 -16.72 -13.82 -21.82
CA ARG A 693 -16.48 -15.14 -21.22
C ARG A 693 -15.19 -15.16 -20.39
N SER A 694 -15.10 -16.12 -19.47
CA SER A 694 -13.97 -16.32 -18.55
C SER A 694 -12.65 -16.65 -19.25
N LEU A 695 -12.72 -17.23 -20.45
CA LEU A 695 -11.61 -17.42 -21.39
C LEU A 695 -12.06 -16.94 -22.77
N ALA A 696 -11.65 -15.71 -23.14
CA ALA A 696 -12.21 -15.00 -24.30
C ALA A 696 -11.26 -14.79 -25.48
N ALA A 697 -10.00 -15.22 -25.42
CA ALA A 697 -8.98 -14.88 -26.42
C ALA A 697 -9.03 -15.73 -27.69
N ASN A 698 -9.56 -16.95 -27.61
CA ASN A 698 -9.91 -17.81 -28.75
C ASN A 698 -10.99 -18.81 -28.30
N LYS A 699 -11.80 -19.35 -29.23
CA LYS A 699 -12.74 -20.45 -28.95
C LYS A 699 -13.06 -21.28 -30.18
N PHE A 700 -13.37 -22.56 -29.98
CA PHE A 700 -13.94 -23.42 -31.02
C PHE A 700 -14.84 -24.52 -30.41
N ILE A 701 -15.66 -25.11 -31.27
CA ILE A 701 -16.53 -26.24 -30.95
C ILE A 701 -16.12 -27.40 -31.85
N TYR A 702 -16.01 -28.61 -31.31
CA TYR A 702 -15.54 -29.78 -32.04
C TYR A 702 -16.22 -31.05 -31.50
N ASP A 703 -16.96 -31.75 -32.36
CA ASP A 703 -17.83 -32.85 -31.93
C ASP A 703 -17.10 -34.06 -31.30
N PRO A 704 -15.84 -34.39 -31.63
CA PRO A 704 -15.02 -35.34 -30.88
C PRO A 704 -13.91 -34.63 -30.08
N MET A 705 -14.30 -33.75 -29.14
CA MET A 705 -13.37 -33.02 -28.26
C MET A 705 -12.62 -33.96 -27.30
N THR A 706 -11.32 -33.78 -27.19
CA THR A 706 -10.48 -34.26 -26.06
C THR A 706 -9.69 -33.10 -25.46
N LEU A 707 -9.17 -33.27 -24.25
CA LEU A 707 -8.32 -32.28 -23.60
C LEU A 707 -7.07 -31.96 -24.43
N GLU A 708 -6.44 -32.94 -25.09
CA GLU A 708 -5.30 -32.67 -25.99
C GLU A 708 -5.71 -31.84 -27.20
N SER A 709 -6.90 -32.08 -27.77
CA SER A 709 -7.37 -31.30 -28.93
C SER A 709 -7.61 -29.83 -28.58
N CYS A 710 -8.05 -29.56 -27.35
CA CYS A 710 -8.17 -28.20 -26.82
C CYS A 710 -6.79 -27.59 -26.53
N ALA A 711 -5.93 -28.31 -25.80
CA ALA A 711 -4.57 -27.89 -25.49
C ALA A 711 -3.73 -27.57 -26.73
N GLN A 712 -3.88 -28.35 -27.81
CA GLN A 712 -3.18 -28.15 -29.07
C GLN A 712 -3.58 -26.83 -29.73
N ASN A 713 -4.88 -26.51 -29.78
CA ASN A 713 -5.38 -25.27 -30.38
C ASN A 713 -5.11 -24.04 -29.49
N CYS A 714 -5.00 -24.24 -28.18
CA CYS A 714 -4.57 -23.21 -27.23
C CYS A 714 -3.04 -23.14 -27.02
N THR A 715 -2.24 -23.75 -27.90
CA THR A 715 -0.77 -23.53 -27.92
C THR A 715 -0.49 -22.05 -28.18
N GLY A 716 0.14 -21.37 -27.22
CA GLY A 716 0.38 -19.91 -27.30
C GLY A 716 -0.63 -19.05 -26.53
N TYR A 717 -1.37 -19.62 -25.58
CA TYR A 717 -2.15 -18.91 -24.56
C TYR A 717 -1.78 -19.47 -23.17
N ASP A 718 -1.99 -18.70 -22.11
CA ASP A 718 -1.70 -19.14 -20.74
C ASP A 718 -2.70 -20.19 -20.23
N PHE A 719 -3.94 -20.13 -20.70
CA PHE A 719 -5.02 -21.00 -20.23
C PHE A 719 -5.77 -21.63 -21.41
N PHE A 720 -6.18 -22.89 -21.21
CA PHE A 720 -7.30 -23.48 -21.95
C PHE A 720 -8.38 -23.95 -20.99
N GLY A 721 -9.63 -23.96 -21.45
CA GLY A 721 -10.74 -24.51 -20.70
C GLY A 721 -11.76 -25.19 -21.61
N THR A 722 -12.23 -26.36 -21.21
CA THR A 722 -13.26 -27.12 -21.94
C THR A 722 -14.63 -26.99 -21.27
N GLU A 723 -15.67 -26.78 -22.07
CA GLU A 723 -17.06 -26.61 -21.62
C GLU A 723 -18.00 -27.62 -22.31
N TYR A 724 -19.05 -28.03 -21.61
CA TYR A 724 -20.21 -28.76 -22.13
C TYR A 724 -19.87 -29.98 -23.02
N GLY A 725 -18.77 -30.68 -22.70
CA GLY A 725 -18.33 -31.89 -23.39
C GLY A 725 -17.65 -31.70 -24.75
N ARG A 726 -17.85 -30.56 -25.44
CA ARG A 726 -17.49 -30.38 -26.87
C ARG A 726 -16.92 -28.99 -27.24
N GLU A 727 -16.80 -28.08 -26.29
CA GLU A 727 -16.37 -26.69 -26.54
C GLU A 727 -15.03 -26.42 -25.87
N CYS A 728 -14.19 -25.59 -26.49
CA CYS A 728 -12.88 -25.24 -26.01
C CYS A 728 -12.63 -23.74 -26.14
N TYR A 729 -12.04 -23.16 -25.10
CA TYR A 729 -11.79 -21.74 -24.93
C TYR A 729 -10.33 -21.53 -24.52
N CYS A 730 -9.66 -20.51 -25.07
CA CYS A 730 -8.30 -20.12 -24.71
C CYS A 730 -8.28 -18.70 -24.11
N GLY A 731 -7.33 -18.43 -23.21
CA GLY A 731 -7.15 -17.11 -22.60
C GLY A 731 -5.71 -16.82 -22.20
N TYR A 732 -5.31 -15.56 -22.27
CA TYR A 732 -4.06 -15.06 -21.64
C TYR A 732 -4.27 -14.68 -20.17
N THR A 733 -5.50 -14.72 -19.70
CA THR A 733 -5.90 -14.41 -18.32
C THR A 733 -7.07 -15.31 -17.93
N LEU A 734 -7.15 -15.65 -16.65
CA LEU A 734 -8.28 -16.33 -16.02
C LEU A 734 -8.63 -15.57 -14.75
N ASN A 735 -9.91 -15.24 -14.54
CA ASN A 735 -10.31 -14.66 -13.27
C ASN A 735 -10.40 -15.76 -12.18
N SER A 736 -9.44 -15.77 -11.27
CA SER A 736 -9.36 -16.76 -10.19
C SER A 736 -10.55 -16.72 -9.23
N THR A 737 -11.30 -15.61 -9.13
CA THR A 737 -12.51 -15.52 -8.29
C THR A 737 -13.69 -16.33 -8.83
N LEU A 738 -13.59 -16.87 -10.06
CA LEU A 738 -14.64 -17.69 -10.68
C LEU A 738 -14.49 -19.18 -10.37
N ARG A 739 -13.51 -19.56 -9.53
CA ARG A 739 -13.26 -20.94 -9.09
C ARG A 739 -14.53 -21.59 -8.56
N ALA A 740 -14.96 -22.66 -9.21
CA ALA A 740 -16.12 -23.45 -8.84
C ALA A 740 -15.71 -24.67 -8.00
N LEU A 741 -16.70 -25.35 -7.41
CA LEU A 741 -16.47 -26.67 -6.82
C LEU A 741 -16.13 -27.65 -7.94
N ASP A 742 -14.99 -28.35 -7.83
CA ASP A 742 -14.42 -29.18 -8.89
C ASP A 742 -15.39 -30.27 -9.40
N SER A 743 -16.22 -30.84 -8.52
CA SER A 743 -17.26 -31.82 -8.90
C SER A 743 -18.43 -31.25 -9.72
N THR A 744 -18.42 -29.95 -10.05
CA THR A 744 -19.36 -29.33 -11.00
C THR A 744 -18.85 -29.32 -12.44
N CYS A 745 -17.56 -29.62 -12.66
CA CYS A 745 -17.02 -30.01 -13.96
C CYS A 745 -17.06 -31.54 -14.04
N ASN A 746 -18.11 -32.07 -14.68
CA ASN A 746 -18.49 -33.48 -14.62
C ASN A 746 -19.13 -34.03 -15.90
N THR A 747 -19.13 -33.25 -16.99
CA THR A 747 -19.57 -33.69 -18.32
C THR A 747 -18.39 -34.37 -19.04
N PRO A 748 -18.50 -35.64 -19.48
CA PRO A 748 -17.41 -36.29 -20.21
C PRO A 748 -17.07 -35.60 -21.53
N CYS A 749 -15.79 -35.63 -21.92
CA CYS A 749 -15.37 -35.15 -23.24
C CYS A 749 -15.96 -36.03 -24.35
N SER A 750 -16.45 -35.41 -25.43
CA SER A 750 -17.21 -36.10 -26.48
C SER A 750 -16.36 -36.99 -27.39
N GLY A 751 -15.05 -36.72 -27.47
CA GLY A 751 -14.05 -37.56 -28.14
C GLY A 751 -13.38 -38.58 -27.21
N ASN A 752 -13.33 -38.33 -25.89
CA ASN A 752 -12.84 -39.29 -24.89
C ASN A 752 -13.67 -39.28 -23.61
N SER A 753 -14.53 -40.27 -23.43
CA SER A 753 -15.42 -40.38 -22.26
C SER A 753 -14.71 -40.78 -20.95
N ALA A 754 -13.39 -40.97 -20.95
CA ALA A 754 -12.58 -41.09 -19.74
C ALA A 754 -12.08 -39.74 -19.20
N GLU A 755 -12.18 -38.66 -19.99
CA GLU A 755 -11.84 -37.28 -19.61
C GLU A 755 -13.10 -36.48 -19.29
N LEU A 756 -12.94 -35.34 -18.60
CA LEU A 756 -14.02 -34.41 -18.31
C LEU A 756 -13.79 -33.08 -19.04
N CYS A 757 -14.86 -32.53 -19.60
CA CYS A 757 -14.86 -31.32 -20.39
C CYS A 757 -15.91 -30.36 -19.81
N GLY A 758 -15.68 -29.93 -18.57
CA GLY A 758 -16.51 -28.95 -17.88
C GLY A 758 -17.94 -29.41 -17.58
N ALA A 759 -18.88 -28.47 -17.66
CA ALA A 759 -20.33 -28.68 -17.70
C ALA A 759 -20.99 -27.42 -18.30
N ALA A 760 -22.31 -27.22 -18.14
CA ALA A 760 -22.94 -25.96 -18.51
C ALA A 760 -22.49 -24.82 -17.58
N ASP A 761 -22.08 -23.68 -18.15
CA ASP A 761 -21.49 -22.53 -17.45
C ASP A 761 -20.23 -22.90 -16.64
N ARG A 762 -19.52 -23.98 -17.00
CA ARG A 762 -18.40 -24.55 -16.22
C ARG A 762 -17.27 -25.02 -17.11
N LEU A 763 -16.09 -24.42 -16.92
CA LEU A 763 -14.85 -24.75 -17.63
C LEU A 763 -13.98 -25.68 -16.76
N SER A 764 -13.56 -26.82 -17.30
CA SER A 764 -12.39 -27.55 -16.80
C SER A 764 -11.13 -26.83 -17.26
N VAL A 765 -10.46 -26.07 -16.39
CA VAL A 765 -9.37 -25.15 -16.79
C VAL A 765 -7.98 -25.72 -16.52
N TYR A 766 -7.11 -25.49 -17.49
CA TYR A 766 -5.72 -25.93 -17.55
C TYR A 766 -4.79 -24.73 -17.80
N GLU A 767 -3.67 -24.66 -17.07
CA GLU A 767 -2.71 -23.53 -17.07
C GLU A 767 -1.33 -23.94 -17.60
N SER A 768 -0.77 -23.13 -18.48
CA SER A 768 0.51 -23.34 -19.15
C SER A 768 1.71 -23.26 -18.19
N LYS A 769 2.63 -24.22 -18.31
CA LYS A 769 3.95 -24.15 -17.62
C LYS A 769 4.87 -23.05 -18.14
N THR A 770 4.53 -22.43 -19.27
CA THR A 770 5.31 -21.35 -19.89
C THR A 770 4.40 -20.16 -20.12
N TYR A 771 4.64 -19.08 -19.37
CA TYR A 771 3.89 -17.84 -19.47
C TYR A 771 3.98 -17.23 -20.88
N VAL A 772 2.83 -16.94 -21.49
CA VAL A 772 2.67 -16.31 -22.79
C VAL A 772 2.02 -14.95 -22.61
N ALA A 773 2.85 -13.93 -22.42
CA ALA A 773 2.41 -12.58 -22.10
C ALA A 773 1.25 -12.08 -23.00
N PRO A 774 0.16 -11.54 -22.41
CA PRO A 774 -0.96 -10.99 -23.18
C PRO A 774 -0.48 -9.95 -24.21
N PRO A 775 -0.98 -9.98 -25.45
CA PRO A 775 -0.64 -8.96 -26.45
C PRO A 775 -0.96 -7.55 -25.95
N THR A 776 0.02 -6.65 -25.99
CA THR A 776 -0.07 -5.28 -25.45
C THR A 776 -0.88 -4.32 -26.33
N GLY A 777 -1.95 -4.82 -26.94
CA GLY A 777 -2.67 -4.23 -28.06
C GLY A 777 -2.70 -5.16 -29.28
N PRO A 778 -3.58 -4.88 -30.27
CA PRO A 778 -3.82 -5.78 -31.39
C PRO A 778 -2.58 -6.06 -32.25
N GLN A 779 -2.49 -7.30 -32.74
CA GLN A 779 -1.34 -7.82 -33.49
C GLN A 779 -1.74 -8.42 -34.84
N HIS A 780 -0.76 -8.55 -35.73
CA HIS A 780 -0.86 -9.40 -36.92
C HIS A 780 -0.63 -10.85 -36.53
N LYS A 781 -1.64 -11.70 -36.69
CA LYS A 781 -1.61 -13.08 -36.18
C LYS A 781 -0.68 -13.96 -36.99
N ALA A 782 0.49 -14.26 -36.43
CA ALA A 782 1.61 -14.87 -37.15
C ALA A 782 1.29 -16.21 -37.83
N VAL A 783 0.44 -17.05 -37.21
CA VAL A 783 -0.01 -18.34 -37.75
C VAL A 783 -1.46 -18.59 -37.36
N VAL A 784 -2.27 -19.11 -38.29
CA VAL A 784 -3.63 -19.61 -38.06
C VAL A 784 -3.82 -20.91 -38.85
N GLY A 785 -3.96 -22.04 -38.15
CA GLY A 785 -4.01 -23.36 -38.78
C GLY A 785 -2.76 -23.63 -39.62
N THR A 786 -2.95 -23.87 -40.93
CA THR A 786 -1.86 -24.08 -41.89
C THR A 786 -1.37 -22.78 -42.58
N TYR A 787 -1.94 -21.63 -42.26
CA TYR A 787 -1.59 -20.34 -42.87
C TYR A 787 -0.63 -19.56 -41.97
N GLY A 788 0.43 -19.01 -42.56
CA GLY A 788 1.30 -18.02 -41.91
C GLY A 788 1.03 -16.61 -42.45
N TRP A 789 1.20 -15.59 -41.60
CA TRP A 789 1.09 -14.19 -42.02
C TRP A 789 2.27 -13.79 -42.90
N ILE A 790 1.99 -13.45 -44.16
CA ILE A 790 2.99 -13.08 -45.18
C ILE A 790 3.23 -11.56 -45.28
N GLY A 791 2.40 -10.73 -44.65
CA GLY A 791 2.49 -9.27 -44.67
C GLY A 791 1.20 -8.57 -45.10
N CYS A 792 1.21 -7.24 -44.99
CA CYS A 792 0.13 -6.37 -45.44
C CYS A 792 0.24 -6.14 -46.96
N TYR A 793 -0.84 -6.26 -47.73
CA TYR A 793 -0.81 -6.12 -49.19
C TYR A 793 -1.79 -5.05 -49.68
N THR A 794 -1.45 -4.35 -50.76
CA THR A 794 -2.40 -3.45 -51.43
C THR A 794 -3.43 -4.24 -52.20
N GLU A 795 -4.58 -3.62 -52.43
CA GLU A 795 -5.45 -4.02 -53.54
C GLU A 795 -4.74 -4.00 -54.89
N ALA A 796 -5.24 -4.79 -55.84
CA ALA A 796 -4.67 -4.90 -57.17
C ALA A 796 -5.12 -3.74 -58.08
N THR A 797 -4.42 -3.53 -59.21
CA THR A 797 -4.71 -2.40 -60.09
C THR A 797 -6.07 -2.61 -60.79
N SER A 798 -7.07 -1.86 -60.33
CA SER A 798 -8.48 -1.92 -60.80
C SER A 798 -9.23 -3.23 -60.50
N MET A 799 -8.75 -4.07 -59.57
CA MET A 799 -9.45 -5.30 -59.14
C MET A 799 -9.06 -5.72 -57.71
N ARG A 800 -9.80 -6.66 -57.11
CA ARG A 800 -9.43 -7.22 -55.79
C ARG A 800 -8.13 -8.03 -55.85
N ALA A 801 -7.27 -7.92 -54.84
CA ALA A 801 -6.04 -8.68 -54.68
C ALA A 801 -6.30 -10.18 -54.57
N LEU A 802 -7.35 -10.56 -53.83
CA LEU A 802 -7.88 -11.92 -53.74
C LEU A 802 -9.34 -11.92 -54.21
N SER A 803 -9.64 -12.65 -55.29
CA SER A 803 -10.90 -12.50 -56.03
C SER A 803 -11.68 -13.82 -56.25
N SER A 804 -11.51 -14.82 -55.38
CA SER A 804 -12.21 -16.13 -55.54
C SER A 804 -13.49 -16.22 -54.71
N LYS A 805 -13.37 -16.38 -53.38
CA LYS A 805 -14.51 -16.37 -52.44
C LYS A 805 -14.38 -15.17 -51.50
N SER A 806 -15.49 -14.72 -50.94
CA SER A 806 -15.50 -13.66 -49.93
C SER A 806 -16.77 -13.67 -49.09
N PHE A 807 -16.68 -13.10 -47.89
CA PHE A 807 -17.83 -12.78 -47.05
C PHE A 807 -17.51 -11.56 -46.16
N THR A 808 -18.54 -11.06 -45.46
CA THR A 808 -18.42 -9.97 -44.50
C THR A 808 -19.13 -10.38 -43.20
N ASN A 809 -18.53 -10.11 -42.05
CA ASN A 809 -19.11 -10.36 -40.73
C ASN A 809 -18.83 -9.18 -39.78
N SER A 810 -19.83 -8.77 -39.00
CA SER A 810 -19.70 -7.77 -37.95
C SER A 810 -18.89 -8.27 -36.74
N THR A 811 -18.67 -9.59 -36.62
CA THR A 811 -17.82 -10.21 -35.58
C THR A 811 -16.63 -10.98 -36.17
N MET A 812 -16.07 -10.49 -37.29
CA MET A 812 -14.90 -11.09 -37.98
C MET A 812 -13.67 -11.26 -37.05
N THR A 813 -12.95 -12.37 -37.22
CA THR A 813 -11.60 -12.64 -36.69
C THR A 813 -10.73 -13.25 -37.80
N VAL A 814 -9.42 -13.38 -37.57
CA VAL A 814 -8.54 -14.02 -38.57
C VAL A 814 -8.89 -15.50 -38.77
N GLU A 815 -9.31 -16.22 -37.72
CA GLU A 815 -9.74 -17.64 -37.77
C GLU A 815 -10.95 -17.82 -38.67
N GLN A 816 -11.96 -16.95 -38.54
CA GLN A 816 -13.18 -17.05 -39.34
C GLN A 816 -12.86 -16.94 -40.83
N CYS A 817 -11.96 -16.02 -41.19
CA CYS A 817 -11.54 -15.87 -42.58
C CYS A 817 -10.70 -17.05 -43.07
N VAL A 818 -9.69 -17.46 -42.30
CA VAL A 818 -8.79 -18.58 -42.66
C VAL A 818 -9.54 -19.90 -42.76
N ASN A 819 -10.46 -20.19 -41.85
CA ASN A 819 -11.31 -21.38 -41.90
C ASN A 819 -12.24 -21.38 -43.12
N TYR A 820 -12.89 -20.25 -43.42
CA TYR A 820 -13.73 -20.08 -44.61
C TYR A 820 -12.92 -20.24 -45.92
N CYS A 821 -11.67 -19.79 -45.93
CA CYS A 821 -10.73 -19.93 -47.04
C CYS A 821 -10.02 -21.29 -47.11
N SER A 822 -10.35 -22.26 -46.25
CA SER A 822 -9.73 -23.59 -46.27
C SER A 822 -9.78 -24.22 -47.68
N GLY A 823 -8.60 -24.67 -48.15
CA GLY A 823 -8.39 -25.18 -49.51
C GLY A 823 -7.91 -24.13 -50.53
N TYR A 824 -7.73 -22.86 -50.16
CA TYR A 824 -7.06 -21.84 -50.98
C TYR A 824 -5.58 -21.64 -50.57
N THR A 825 -4.78 -20.98 -51.39
CA THR A 825 -3.38 -20.62 -51.06
C THR A 825 -3.29 -19.39 -50.14
N TYR A 826 -4.22 -18.44 -50.29
CA TYR A 826 -4.23 -17.16 -49.57
C TYR A 826 -5.61 -16.88 -48.98
N ALA A 827 -5.61 -16.34 -47.77
CA ALA A 827 -6.73 -15.69 -47.11
C ALA A 827 -6.30 -14.27 -46.74
N GLY A 828 -7.19 -13.29 -46.89
CA GLY A 828 -6.95 -11.89 -46.56
C GLY A 828 -8.16 -11.28 -45.88
N VAL A 829 -7.92 -10.53 -44.81
CA VAL A 829 -8.93 -9.79 -44.05
C VAL A 829 -8.80 -8.30 -44.37
N GLU A 830 -9.90 -7.64 -44.72
CA GLU A 830 -9.93 -6.22 -45.10
C GLU A 830 -10.97 -5.46 -44.25
N TYR A 831 -10.71 -4.18 -44.00
CA TYR A 831 -11.67 -3.20 -43.46
C TYR A 831 -12.40 -3.66 -42.19
N ALA A 832 -11.66 -4.27 -41.26
CA ALA A 832 -12.11 -4.92 -40.03
C ALA A 832 -13.04 -6.14 -40.20
N THR A 833 -13.84 -6.19 -41.26
CA THR A 833 -15.08 -6.98 -41.32
C THR A 833 -15.17 -7.90 -42.53
N GLN A 834 -14.28 -7.76 -43.51
CA GLN A 834 -14.36 -8.45 -44.80
C GLN A 834 -13.28 -9.53 -44.88
N CYS A 835 -13.59 -10.62 -45.58
CA CYS A 835 -12.67 -11.72 -45.83
C CYS A 835 -12.67 -12.08 -47.32
N TYR A 836 -11.48 -12.35 -47.86
CA TYR A 836 -11.24 -12.69 -49.26
C TYR A 836 -10.28 -13.89 -49.38
N CYS A 837 -10.57 -14.79 -50.32
CA CYS A 837 -9.76 -15.99 -50.59
C CYS A 837 -9.23 -16.00 -52.03
N GLY A 838 -8.06 -16.62 -52.27
CA GLY A 838 -7.54 -16.84 -53.61
C GLY A 838 -6.32 -17.76 -53.67
N ASN A 839 -5.98 -18.23 -54.87
CA ASN A 839 -4.78 -19.05 -55.13
C ASN A 839 -3.62 -18.25 -55.76
N VAL A 840 -3.87 -16.98 -56.09
CA VAL A 840 -2.92 -16.00 -56.60
C VAL A 840 -3.26 -14.65 -56.00
N LEU A 841 -2.24 -13.81 -55.78
CA LEU A 841 -2.42 -12.37 -55.62
C LEU A 841 -2.52 -11.76 -57.02
N ASN A 842 -3.58 -11.01 -57.30
CA ASN A 842 -3.82 -10.45 -58.63
C ASN A 842 -2.83 -9.33 -59.00
N THR A 843 -2.52 -9.23 -60.28
CA THR A 843 -1.50 -8.33 -60.83
C THR A 843 -1.68 -6.87 -60.37
N GLY A 844 -0.64 -6.32 -59.75
CA GLY A 844 -0.64 -4.96 -59.20
C GLY A 844 -0.96 -4.87 -57.71
N SER A 845 -1.32 -5.99 -57.05
CA SER A 845 -1.21 -6.09 -55.59
C SER A 845 0.26 -6.15 -55.20
N VAL A 846 0.69 -5.30 -54.26
CA VAL A 846 2.08 -5.21 -53.80
C VAL A 846 2.16 -5.19 -52.27
N LEU A 847 3.31 -5.56 -51.70
CA LEU A 847 3.54 -5.49 -50.27
C LEU A 847 3.49 -4.03 -49.78
N ALA A 848 2.67 -3.77 -48.77
CA ALA A 848 2.52 -2.48 -48.10
C ALA A 848 3.25 -2.47 -46.75
N ALA A 849 3.31 -1.30 -46.09
CA ALA A 849 3.83 -1.23 -44.72
C ALA A 849 2.89 -1.96 -43.77
N THR A 850 3.43 -2.73 -42.81
CA THR A 850 2.65 -3.48 -41.81
C THR A 850 1.71 -2.57 -40.98
N THR A 851 2.08 -1.29 -40.84
CA THR A 851 1.30 -0.23 -40.19
C THR A 851 0.07 0.23 -40.98
N ASP A 852 -0.04 -0.09 -42.27
CA ASP A 852 -1.21 0.24 -43.08
C ASP A 852 -2.41 -0.67 -42.70
N CYS A 853 -2.15 -1.96 -42.44
CA CYS A 853 -3.14 -2.92 -41.96
C CYS A 853 -3.34 -2.74 -40.44
N ASN A 854 -4.15 -1.77 -40.04
CA ASN A 854 -4.29 -1.31 -38.64
C ASN A 854 -5.73 -1.30 -38.10
N LYS A 855 -6.70 -1.88 -38.81
CA LYS A 855 -8.07 -2.02 -38.31
C LYS A 855 -8.19 -3.24 -37.41
N VAL A 856 -8.65 -3.04 -36.18
CA VAL A 856 -8.86 -4.10 -35.20
C VAL A 856 -10.02 -5.01 -35.65
N CYS A 857 -9.87 -6.33 -35.48
CA CYS A 857 -10.95 -7.29 -35.73
C CYS A 857 -12.10 -7.08 -34.72
N PRO A 858 -13.37 -6.92 -35.14
CA PRO A 858 -14.47 -6.65 -34.23
C PRO A 858 -14.93 -7.91 -33.46
N GLY A 859 -14.52 -9.10 -33.90
CA GLY A 859 -14.66 -10.35 -33.13
C GLY A 859 -13.49 -10.65 -32.19
N ASN A 860 -12.34 -9.97 -32.33
CA ASN A 860 -11.18 -10.13 -31.44
C ASN A 860 -10.36 -8.83 -31.36
N SER A 861 -10.45 -8.13 -30.23
CA SER A 861 -9.74 -6.86 -30.00
C SER A 861 -8.21 -6.97 -29.93
N LEU A 862 -7.66 -8.19 -29.93
CA LEU A 862 -6.22 -8.48 -29.94
C LEU A 862 -5.65 -8.77 -31.35
N GLU A 863 -6.45 -8.65 -32.40
CA GLU A 863 -6.06 -8.94 -33.79
C GLU A 863 -6.30 -7.76 -34.75
N TYR A 864 -5.48 -7.68 -35.81
CA TYR A 864 -5.72 -6.80 -36.95
C TYR A 864 -6.40 -7.53 -38.13
N CYS A 865 -7.48 -6.94 -38.64
CA CYS A 865 -8.24 -7.35 -39.81
C CYS A 865 -8.10 -6.30 -40.94
N GLY A 866 -6.87 -6.18 -41.47
CA GLY A 866 -6.53 -5.33 -42.62
C GLY A 866 -6.68 -3.83 -42.37
N ALA A 867 -6.99 -3.07 -43.42
CA ALA A 867 -7.55 -1.72 -43.37
C ALA A 867 -8.34 -1.42 -44.66
N GLY A 868 -8.42 -0.18 -45.15
CA GLY A 868 -9.10 0.11 -46.41
C GLY A 868 -8.14 -0.06 -47.60
N ASN A 869 -8.44 -0.96 -48.54
CA ASN A 869 -7.54 -1.37 -49.63
C ASN A 869 -6.25 -2.06 -49.13
N ARG A 870 -6.37 -2.83 -48.02
CA ARG A 870 -5.27 -3.38 -47.21
C ARG A 870 -5.70 -4.61 -46.43
#